data_AF-A0A532TD00-F1
#
_entry.id   AF-A0A532TD00-F1
#
_cell.length_a   1.000
_cell.length_b   1.000
_cell.length_c   1.000
_cell.angle_alpha   90.00
_cell.angle_beta   90.00
_cell.angle_gamma   90.00
#
_symmetry.space_group_name_H-M   'P 1'
#
loop_
_entity.id
_entity.type
_entity.pdbx_description
1 polymer ?
#
loop_
_entity_poly.entity_id
_entity_poly.type
_entity_poly.pdbx_seq_one_letter_code
_entity_poly.pdbx_strand_id
1 'polypeptide(L)'
;MSSYFPNKLRYIIGAMQLENFDFASVLNEIKALFQDKKSSFYWGKLGKLKVRFEIVTPDFDIIHHFYEKNEIKSHELVAIVEKLQDSVKNAITIMVNTLNYTTNQYIPFKYTVSTTRTEAFEKRRGINSRRIDTIELIFDTSRLTMKEVFAFVRWVSLDEYSFSKEITIEVSCKHKRNSRYITIININLEKKVISQLGPLLSTDDLEAVSKLLCHKYYFKLLKNHMFPDGFESQAEITLDIAKEEVFPQKRRTVSIDGSKMKFHQLLTESTPIETYQKIINENKIAGLYCSVKSANDNLLYLLIDIDVPLILYYMFPAQKVWELTLNLIKAISKIASAFGLPSFKISFSGAKGVHLLIGLENPEVITDIEKYVNIPEIQNISPLPGISTLKKEKISTLNDKFKFAKSLLQSLLLYTVYKGDIEIPSEIRYVLKISHPYQLFRLSPDSKNRLAILLDCSSMSRGVFRLCSPHPISKLVSIPISNMTTGEICEKYLEFEKVKKDADIECVIERFENDDMKLFLQKPHTITRKHIQNLLTPDKLLPAFATLLRFGTIYSIMRTPQSFSFWYRFYEQKFFYRYVESLVEHYENSDFTNLKSYITDMAIRLDIDNKDRIINLIELYLFKKKISFPLFKYRLSILYYIEFFFSLKSEIFFIDNEENLIELFKDEMTFNNFLSQTQEIFNIATDTLFRHIILDHKTHLSKSQIDYINNFYRRAESLLDLARFYLNDLQVDTDSSCREEQLIKTIYFVSRLYVISIEFIREFYMLMGNPKVIKIWR
;
A
#
# COMPACT_ATOMS: atom_id res chain seq x y z
N MET A 1 31.77 20.32 -4.87
CA MET A 1 31.43 20.98 -3.59
C MET A 1 31.23 19.89 -2.55
N SER A 2 31.87 20.00 -1.38
CA SER A 2 31.88 18.95 -0.36
C SER A 2 30.48 18.69 0.21
N SER A 3 30.22 17.44 0.63
CA SER A 3 29.01 17.02 1.36
C SER A 3 28.79 17.75 2.70
N TYR A 4 29.76 18.57 3.13
CA TYR A 4 29.73 19.34 4.36
C TYR A 4 28.72 20.49 4.32
N PHE A 5 28.68 21.27 3.24
CA PHE A 5 27.78 22.43 3.14
C PHE A 5 26.29 22.03 3.13
N PRO A 6 25.84 21.01 2.37
CA PRO A 6 24.45 20.53 2.43
C PRO A 6 24.02 20.01 3.81
N ASN A 7 24.92 19.33 4.53
CA ASN A 7 24.63 18.82 5.88
C ASN A 7 24.58 19.93 6.93
N LYS A 8 25.51 20.90 6.87
CA LYS A 8 25.49 22.11 7.71
C LYS A 8 24.20 22.90 7.48
N LEU A 9 23.82 23.10 6.21
CA LEU A 9 22.61 23.80 5.82
C LEU A 9 21.34 23.14 6.38
N ARG A 10 21.27 21.80 6.35
CA ARG A 10 20.14 21.05 6.93
C ARG A 10 19.99 21.27 8.44
N TYR A 11 21.10 21.37 9.17
CA TYR A 11 21.07 21.63 10.61
C TYR A 11 20.59 23.05 10.91
N ILE A 12 21.13 24.05 10.19
CA ILE A 12 20.75 25.47 10.33
C ILE A 12 19.25 25.64 10.04
N ILE A 13 18.76 25.09 8.93
CA ILE A 13 17.34 25.16 8.57
C ILE A 13 16.45 24.52 9.64
N GLY A 14 16.88 23.39 10.23
CA GLY A 14 16.13 22.76 11.33
C GLY A 14 16.10 23.59 12.60
N ALA A 15 17.15 24.37 12.88
CA ALA A 15 17.21 25.28 14.03
C ALA A 15 16.34 26.54 13.85
N MET A 16 16.02 26.91 12.60
CA MET A 16 15.16 28.06 12.28
C MET A 16 13.66 27.81 12.54
N GLN A 17 13.24 26.56 12.73
CA GLN A 17 11.84 26.19 12.93
C GLN A 17 11.44 26.27 14.42
N LEU A 18 11.47 27.47 15.00
CA LEU A 18 11.11 27.68 16.42
C LEU A 18 9.71 28.28 16.59
N GLU A 19 9.18 28.92 15.56
CA GLU A 19 7.88 29.56 15.54
C GLU A 19 7.12 29.19 14.26
N ASN A 20 5.78 29.16 14.32
CA ASN A 20 4.92 28.92 13.16
C ASN A 20 3.59 29.68 13.33
N PHE A 21 2.69 29.60 12.34
CA PHE A 21 1.43 30.34 12.34
C PHE A 21 0.28 29.57 13.02
N ASP A 22 -0.55 30.26 13.79
CA ASP A 22 -1.71 29.69 14.50
C ASP A 22 -2.96 29.58 13.61
N PHE A 23 -2.99 28.57 12.74
CA PHE A 23 -4.17 28.31 11.89
C PHE A 23 -5.40 27.89 12.70
N ALA A 24 -5.23 27.25 13.86
CA ALA A 24 -6.32 26.62 14.58
C ALA A 24 -7.28 27.64 15.21
N SER A 25 -6.73 28.71 15.81
CA SER A 25 -7.53 29.77 16.43
C SER A 25 -8.40 30.51 15.39
N VAL A 26 -7.80 30.92 14.28
CA VAL A 26 -8.51 31.62 13.19
C VAL A 26 -9.60 30.75 12.58
N LEU A 27 -9.34 29.45 12.36
CA LEU A 27 -10.38 28.55 11.86
C LEU A 27 -11.55 28.37 12.83
N ASN A 28 -11.31 28.42 14.14
CA ASN A 28 -12.40 28.36 15.12
C ASN A 28 -13.25 29.63 15.09
N GLU A 29 -12.63 30.80 14.91
CA GLU A 29 -13.33 32.08 14.76
C GLU A 29 -14.22 32.10 13.50
N ILE A 30 -13.65 31.73 12.34
CA ILE A 30 -14.40 31.62 11.08
C ILE A 30 -15.57 30.64 11.24
N LYS A 31 -15.36 29.51 11.93
CA LYS A 31 -16.39 28.50 12.15
C LYS A 31 -17.53 29.03 13.02
N ALA A 32 -17.22 29.75 14.10
CA ALA A 32 -18.23 30.34 14.98
C ALA A 32 -19.16 31.29 14.22
N LEU A 33 -18.61 32.13 13.33
CA LEU A 33 -19.37 33.06 12.49
C LEU A 33 -20.37 32.35 11.55
N PHE A 34 -20.02 31.15 11.05
CA PHE A 34 -20.88 30.37 10.18
C PHE A 34 -21.91 29.51 10.92
N GLN A 35 -21.70 29.25 12.21
CA GLN A 35 -22.63 28.48 13.05
C GLN A 35 -23.77 29.33 13.62
N ASP A 36 -23.53 30.62 13.85
CA ASP A 36 -24.58 31.51 14.37
C ASP A 36 -25.71 31.73 13.35
N LYS A 37 -26.92 31.28 13.68
CA LYS A 37 -28.11 31.44 12.85
C LYS A 37 -28.51 32.91 12.65
N LYS A 38 -28.15 33.80 13.59
CA LYS A 38 -28.41 35.23 13.52
C LYS A 38 -27.45 35.95 12.59
N SER A 39 -26.24 35.42 12.40
CA SER A 39 -25.25 35.93 11.45
C SER A 39 -25.82 36.05 10.04
N SER A 40 -25.49 37.15 9.36
CA SER A 40 -25.73 37.31 7.92
C SER A 40 -25.03 36.21 7.12
N PHE A 41 -23.92 35.68 7.65
CA PHE A 41 -23.06 34.68 7.02
C PHE A 41 -23.32 33.24 7.49
N TYR A 42 -24.43 32.99 8.19
CA TYR A 42 -24.84 31.63 8.59
C TYR A 42 -24.73 30.62 7.43
N TRP A 43 -24.16 29.44 7.70
CA TRP A 43 -23.87 28.41 6.69
C TRP A 43 -25.03 28.14 5.73
N GLY A 44 -26.26 28.04 6.24
CA GLY A 44 -27.45 27.75 5.42
C GLY A 44 -27.76 28.80 4.35
N LYS A 45 -27.25 30.03 4.48
CA LYS A 45 -27.43 31.16 3.55
C LYS A 45 -26.34 31.21 2.46
N LEU A 46 -25.25 30.46 2.61
CA LEU A 46 -24.10 30.49 1.70
C LEU A 46 -24.34 29.59 0.48
N GLY A 47 -23.95 30.07 -0.69
CA GLY A 47 -23.88 29.28 -1.92
C GLY A 47 -22.44 28.87 -2.26
N LYS A 48 -21.48 29.78 -2.07
CA LYS A 48 -20.05 29.47 -2.20
C LYS A 48 -19.23 30.12 -1.09
N LEU A 49 -18.13 29.48 -0.74
CA LEU A 49 -17.09 30.01 0.14
C LEU A 49 -15.76 30.00 -0.62
N LYS A 50 -15.02 31.11 -0.56
CA LYS A 50 -13.65 31.24 -1.05
C LYS A 50 -12.74 31.50 0.14
N VAL A 51 -11.67 30.74 0.25
CA VAL A 51 -10.61 30.95 1.24
C VAL A 51 -9.30 31.12 0.47
N ARG A 52 -8.69 32.30 0.58
CA ARG A 52 -7.42 32.64 -0.04
C ARG A 52 -6.35 32.73 1.03
N PHE A 53 -5.23 32.06 0.79
CA PHE A 53 -4.00 32.17 1.56
C PHE A 53 -2.97 32.89 0.73
N GLU A 54 -2.39 33.95 1.26
CA GLU A 54 -1.25 34.63 0.67
C GLU A 54 -0.05 34.43 1.58
N ILE A 55 1.00 33.79 1.07
CA ILE A 55 2.19 33.38 1.83
C ILE A 55 3.40 34.14 1.28
N VAL A 56 4.09 34.89 2.15
CA VAL A 56 5.28 35.66 1.80
C VAL A 56 6.54 35.01 2.41
N THR A 57 7.49 34.61 1.57
CA THR A 57 8.70 33.87 1.98
C THR A 57 9.98 34.49 1.37
N PRO A 58 11.12 34.53 2.08
CA PRO A 58 11.35 34.04 3.44
C PRO A 58 11.16 35.11 4.52
N ASP A 59 11.11 34.65 5.77
CA ASP A 59 11.29 35.46 6.95
C ASP A 59 12.76 35.88 7.10
N PHE A 60 13.05 37.14 6.76
CA PHE A 60 14.40 37.68 6.85
C PHE A 60 14.86 37.90 8.28
N ASP A 61 13.94 38.12 9.22
CA ASP A 61 14.30 38.41 10.60
C ASP A 61 14.91 37.16 11.24
N ILE A 62 14.35 35.99 10.93
CA ILE A 62 14.95 34.69 11.28
C ILE A 62 16.33 34.52 10.65
N ILE A 63 16.50 34.82 9.36
CA ILE A 63 17.80 34.65 8.68
C ILE A 63 18.85 35.59 9.29
N HIS A 64 18.49 36.84 9.57
CA HIS A 64 19.37 37.84 10.16
C HIS A 64 19.82 37.44 11.56
N HIS A 65 18.94 36.91 12.40
CA HIS A 65 19.29 36.40 13.73
C HIS A 65 20.41 35.34 13.69
N PHE A 66 20.32 34.38 12.76
CA PHE A 66 21.36 33.35 12.60
C PHE A 66 22.66 33.89 11.98
N TYR A 67 22.55 34.93 11.14
CA TYR A 67 23.72 35.63 10.61
C TYR A 67 24.46 36.41 11.72
N GLU A 68 23.74 37.12 12.57
CA GLU A 68 24.30 37.86 13.72
C GLU A 68 24.98 36.95 14.74
N LYS A 69 24.48 35.72 14.90
CA LYS A 69 25.12 34.68 15.74
C LYS A 69 26.34 34.00 15.10
N ASN A 70 26.78 34.44 13.92
CA ASN A 70 27.86 33.82 13.13
C ASN A 70 27.62 32.33 12.77
N GLU A 71 26.37 31.87 12.81
CA GLU A 71 26.02 30.52 12.39
C GLU A 71 25.94 30.42 10.85
N ILE A 72 25.64 31.54 10.20
CA ILE A 72 25.59 31.72 8.74
C ILE A 72 26.65 32.74 8.32
N LYS A 73 27.42 32.42 7.27
CA LYS A 73 28.38 33.34 6.65
C LYS A 73 27.73 34.14 5.51
N SER A 74 28.26 35.32 5.21
CA SER A 74 27.71 36.23 4.19
C SER A 74 27.56 35.60 2.80
N HIS A 75 28.52 34.76 2.39
CA HIS A 75 28.45 34.03 1.10
C HIS A 75 27.45 32.87 1.10
N GLU A 76 26.93 32.46 2.26
CA GLU A 76 25.93 31.38 2.41
C GLU A 76 24.49 31.92 2.34
N LEU A 77 24.28 33.23 2.53
CA LEU A 77 22.96 33.87 2.65
C LEU A 77 22.05 33.64 1.43
N VAL A 78 22.56 33.86 0.21
CA VAL A 78 21.76 33.69 -1.01
C VAL A 78 21.29 32.24 -1.16
N ALA A 79 22.18 31.28 -0.90
CA ALA A 79 21.85 29.86 -0.97
C ALA A 79 20.82 29.44 0.10
N ILE A 80 20.88 30.04 1.29
CA ILE A 80 19.89 29.81 2.36
C ILE A 80 18.54 30.38 1.95
N VAL A 81 18.48 31.62 1.48
CA VAL A 81 17.25 32.28 1.01
C VAL A 81 16.57 31.43 -0.07
N GLU A 82 17.31 31.03 -1.11
CA GLU A 82 16.79 30.19 -2.19
C GLU A 82 16.31 28.83 -1.65
N LYS A 83 17.03 28.23 -0.70
CA LYS A 83 16.65 26.93 -0.13
C LYS A 83 15.37 26.99 0.70
N LEU A 84 15.19 28.05 1.49
CA LEU A 84 13.99 28.26 2.30
C LEU A 84 12.77 28.51 1.39
N GLN A 85 12.91 29.37 0.37
CA GLN A 85 11.88 29.60 -0.64
C GLN A 85 11.50 28.32 -1.37
N ASP A 86 12.49 27.52 -1.80
CA ASP A 86 12.23 26.24 -2.45
C ASP A 86 11.57 25.23 -1.51
N SER A 87 11.90 25.25 -0.21
CA SER A 87 11.25 24.38 0.77
C SER A 87 9.76 24.67 0.87
N VAL A 88 9.38 25.95 1.06
CA VAL A 88 7.98 26.38 1.11
C VAL A 88 7.27 26.11 -0.22
N LYS A 89 7.89 26.48 -1.34
CA LYS A 89 7.38 26.21 -2.70
C LYS A 89 7.06 24.73 -2.90
N ASN A 90 7.99 23.86 -2.56
CA ASN A 90 7.85 22.42 -2.78
C ASN A 90 6.73 21.86 -1.90
N ALA A 91 6.67 22.27 -0.62
CA ALA A 91 5.62 21.87 0.30
C ALA A 91 4.22 22.30 -0.20
N ILE A 92 4.05 23.57 -0.61
CA ILE A 92 2.81 24.09 -1.20
C ILE A 92 2.45 23.32 -2.48
N THR A 93 3.42 23.10 -3.38
CA THR A 93 3.19 22.41 -4.65
C THR A 93 2.69 20.99 -4.41
N ILE A 94 3.33 20.26 -3.49
CA ILE A 94 2.92 18.90 -3.12
C ILE A 94 1.53 18.94 -2.51
N MET A 95 1.27 19.84 -1.56
CA MET A 95 -0.02 19.97 -0.88
C MET A 95 -1.15 20.24 -1.88
N VAL A 96 -1.02 21.25 -2.75
CA VAL A 96 -2.02 21.59 -3.78
C VAL A 96 -2.23 20.44 -4.77
N ASN A 97 -1.16 19.79 -5.22
CA ASN A 97 -1.28 18.63 -6.11
C ASN A 97 -2.01 17.46 -5.45
N THR A 98 -1.76 17.22 -4.16
CA THR A 98 -2.45 16.16 -3.41
C THR A 98 -3.90 16.51 -3.10
N LEU A 99 -4.22 17.79 -2.84
CA LEU A 99 -5.59 18.28 -2.73
C LEU A 99 -6.36 18.03 -4.03
N ASN A 100 -5.83 18.53 -5.15
CA ASN A 100 -6.46 18.38 -6.47
C ASN A 100 -6.59 16.91 -6.88
N TYR A 101 -5.60 16.07 -6.58
CA TYR A 101 -5.73 14.65 -6.82
C TYR A 101 -6.87 14.05 -5.98
N THR A 102 -6.91 14.35 -4.69
CA THR A 102 -7.90 13.82 -3.75
C THR A 102 -9.32 14.28 -4.11
N THR A 103 -9.53 15.56 -4.45
CA THR A 103 -10.84 16.05 -4.88
C THR A 103 -11.33 15.36 -6.15
N ASN A 104 -10.43 15.06 -7.09
CA ASN A 104 -10.77 14.34 -8.32
C ASN A 104 -11.10 12.86 -8.11
N GLN A 105 -10.62 12.24 -7.03
CA GLN A 105 -10.90 10.83 -6.71
C GLN A 105 -12.33 10.60 -6.19
N TYR A 106 -12.91 11.58 -5.50
CA TYR A 106 -14.24 11.44 -4.88
C TYR A 106 -15.26 12.31 -5.61
N ILE A 107 -16.27 11.66 -6.20
CA ILE A 107 -17.36 12.32 -6.97
C ILE A 107 -17.97 13.52 -6.24
N PRO A 108 -18.24 13.47 -4.93
CA PRO A 108 -18.82 14.61 -4.19
C PRO A 108 -17.94 15.85 -4.19
N PHE A 109 -16.62 15.70 -4.26
CA PHE A 109 -15.65 16.81 -4.18
C PHE A 109 -15.21 17.32 -5.55
N LYS A 110 -15.18 16.46 -6.56
CA LYS A 110 -14.69 16.76 -7.92
C LYS A 110 -15.29 18.04 -8.54
N TYR A 111 -16.55 18.33 -8.25
CA TYR A 111 -17.27 19.49 -8.81
C TYR A 111 -17.65 20.55 -7.78
N THR A 112 -17.26 20.37 -6.52
CA THR A 112 -17.65 21.24 -5.41
C THR A 112 -16.46 21.87 -4.71
N VAL A 113 -15.25 21.37 -4.94
CA VAL A 113 -14.00 21.91 -4.41
C VAL A 113 -13.06 22.21 -5.58
N SER A 114 -12.57 23.44 -5.68
CA SER A 114 -11.50 23.80 -6.61
C SER A 114 -10.36 24.47 -5.88
N THR A 115 -9.12 24.07 -6.20
CA THR A 115 -7.89 24.66 -5.65
C THR A 115 -7.08 25.26 -6.77
N THR A 116 -6.74 26.54 -6.65
CA THR A 116 -5.79 27.21 -7.56
C THR A 116 -4.59 27.69 -6.78
N ARG A 117 -3.46 27.80 -7.48
CA ARG A 117 -2.22 28.35 -6.95
C ARG A 117 -1.61 29.28 -7.98
N THR A 118 -1.18 30.45 -7.55
CA THR A 118 -0.37 31.37 -8.34
C THR A 118 0.91 31.73 -7.58
N GLU A 119 1.96 32.03 -8.31
CA GLU A 119 3.23 32.50 -7.74
C GLU A 119 3.60 33.87 -8.31
N ALA A 120 4.13 34.73 -7.46
CA ALA A 120 4.69 36.03 -7.78
C ALA A 120 6.01 36.25 -7.03
N PHE A 121 6.78 37.25 -7.48
CA PHE A 121 8.05 37.63 -6.86
C PHE A 121 8.13 39.14 -6.74
N GLU A 122 8.45 39.65 -5.55
CA GLU A 122 8.81 41.06 -5.38
C GLU A 122 10.21 41.31 -5.96
N LYS A 123 11.14 40.35 -5.74
CA LYS A 123 12.47 40.34 -6.34
C LYS A 123 12.91 38.90 -6.62
N ARG A 124 13.31 38.61 -7.87
CA ARG A 124 13.58 37.23 -8.33
C ARG A 124 14.89 36.61 -7.83
N ARG A 125 15.92 37.38 -7.47
CA ARG A 125 17.24 36.88 -7.06
C ARG A 125 17.93 37.79 -6.05
N GLY A 126 18.87 37.22 -5.31
CA GLY A 126 19.73 37.90 -4.34
C GLY A 126 19.18 37.87 -2.90
N ILE A 127 19.93 38.47 -1.97
CA ILE A 127 19.66 38.39 -0.52
C ILE A 127 18.26 38.93 -0.18
N ASN A 128 17.73 39.92 -0.90
CA ASN A 128 16.38 40.47 -0.64
C ASN A 128 15.29 39.84 -1.52
N SER A 129 15.51 38.62 -2.03
CA SER A 129 14.50 37.94 -2.84
C SER A 129 13.30 37.54 -1.97
N ARG A 130 12.09 37.90 -2.41
CA ARG A 130 10.84 37.47 -1.80
C ARG A 130 9.93 36.84 -2.82
N ARG A 131 9.33 35.73 -2.41
CA ARG A 131 8.38 34.92 -3.14
C ARG A 131 7.03 35.05 -2.45
N ILE A 132 5.99 35.25 -3.26
CA ILE A 132 4.60 35.31 -2.81
C ILE A 132 3.86 34.15 -3.47
N ASP A 133 3.36 33.20 -2.68
CA ASP A 133 2.46 32.16 -3.14
C ASP A 133 1.02 32.51 -2.73
N THR A 134 0.09 32.49 -3.69
CA THR A 134 -1.34 32.61 -3.40
C THR A 134 -2.01 31.27 -3.65
N ILE A 135 -2.78 30.78 -2.68
CA ILE A 135 -3.57 29.55 -2.78
C ILE A 135 -5.03 29.94 -2.59
N GLU A 136 -5.89 29.67 -3.56
CA GLU A 136 -7.34 29.87 -3.41
C GLU A 136 -8.08 28.53 -3.39
N LEU A 137 -8.88 28.33 -2.36
CA LEU A 137 -9.83 27.23 -2.23
C LEU A 137 -11.24 27.77 -2.42
N ILE A 138 -11.99 27.22 -3.36
CA ILE A 138 -13.40 27.56 -3.57
C ILE A 138 -14.26 26.34 -3.32
N PHE A 139 -15.30 26.52 -2.49
CA PHE A 139 -16.21 25.48 -2.04
C PHE A 139 -17.66 25.82 -2.44
N ASP A 140 -18.38 24.85 -2.99
CA ASP A 140 -19.83 24.89 -3.15
C ASP A 140 -20.51 24.44 -1.85
N THR A 141 -20.86 25.41 -1.01
CA THR A 141 -21.46 25.18 0.32
C THR A 141 -22.90 24.69 0.24
N SER A 142 -23.52 24.68 -0.95
CA SER A 142 -24.85 24.09 -1.12
C SER A 142 -24.82 22.56 -1.15
N ARG A 143 -23.65 21.98 -1.43
CA ARG A 143 -23.44 20.53 -1.56
C ARG A 143 -22.48 19.98 -0.51
N LEU A 144 -21.70 20.84 0.13
CA LEU A 144 -20.73 20.47 1.16
C LEU A 144 -21.22 20.85 2.56
N THR A 145 -20.85 20.03 3.53
CA THR A 145 -21.02 20.38 4.94
C THR A 145 -19.90 21.29 5.42
N MET A 146 -20.17 22.04 6.50
CA MET A 146 -19.14 22.87 7.12
C MET A 146 -17.95 22.02 7.60
N LYS A 147 -18.18 20.79 8.08
CA LYS A 147 -17.09 19.91 8.51
C LYS A 147 -16.15 19.55 7.35
N GLU A 148 -16.71 19.20 6.19
CA GLU A 148 -15.94 18.89 4.98
C GLU A 148 -15.07 20.07 4.56
N VAL A 149 -15.65 21.27 4.47
CA VAL A 149 -14.93 22.47 4.04
C VAL A 149 -13.77 22.78 4.99
N PHE A 150 -14.01 22.81 6.29
CA PHE A 150 -12.96 23.11 7.26
C PHE A 150 -11.89 22.02 7.35
N ALA A 151 -12.22 20.76 7.04
CA ALA A 151 -11.23 19.70 6.94
C ALA A 151 -10.25 19.94 5.77
N PHE A 152 -10.73 20.42 4.61
CA PHE A 152 -9.88 20.84 3.50
C PHE A 152 -9.03 22.07 3.84
N VAL A 153 -9.63 23.08 4.49
CA VAL A 153 -8.91 24.30 4.87
C VAL A 153 -7.77 24.00 5.86
N ARG A 154 -7.98 23.10 6.83
CA ARG A 154 -6.94 22.66 7.79
C ARG A 154 -5.72 22.02 7.12
N TRP A 155 -5.89 21.43 5.94
CA TRP A 155 -4.81 20.77 5.21
C TRP A 155 -3.81 21.78 4.61
N VAL A 156 -4.15 23.07 4.54
CA VAL A 156 -3.21 24.09 4.09
C VAL A 156 -2.14 24.40 5.14
N SER A 157 -2.34 24.02 6.41
CA SER A 157 -1.34 24.19 7.47
C SER A 157 -0.12 23.30 7.24
N LEU A 158 1.06 23.91 7.09
CA LEU A 158 2.34 23.25 6.80
C LEU A 158 3.42 23.67 7.81
N ASP A 159 4.32 22.76 8.16
CA ASP A 159 5.45 23.06 9.06
C ASP A 159 6.47 23.99 8.38
N GLU A 160 6.61 23.89 7.05
CA GLU A 160 7.49 24.73 6.26
C GLU A 160 7.10 26.22 6.28
N TYR A 161 5.87 26.55 6.67
CA TYR A 161 5.45 27.93 6.86
C TYR A 161 6.19 28.67 7.99
N SER A 162 6.88 27.95 8.88
CA SER A 162 7.86 28.54 9.80
C SER A 162 8.89 29.44 9.11
N PHE A 163 9.20 29.19 7.84
CA PHE A 163 10.14 30.01 7.06
C PHE A 163 9.50 31.23 6.38
N SER A 164 8.19 31.41 6.49
CA SER A 164 7.47 32.53 5.89
C SER A 164 7.42 33.70 6.87
N LYS A 165 7.51 34.91 6.31
CA LYS A 165 7.38 36.17 7.05
C LYS A 165 5.92 36.41 7.42
N GLU A 166 5.02 36.16 6.48
CA GLU A 166 3.63 36.55 6.58
C GLU A 166 2.74 35.50 5.95
N ILE A 167 1.59 35.24 6.59
CA ILE A 167 0.48 34.50 5.99
C ILE A 167 -0.80 35.28 6.21
N THR A 168 -1.39 35.79 5.14
CA THR A 168 -2.69 36.45 5.17
C THR A 168 -3.78 35.49 4.70
N ILE A 169 -4.84 35.35 5.51
CA ILE A 169 -6.05 34.59 5.19
C ILE A 169 -7.19 35.57 4.86
N GLU A 170 -7.67 35.51 3.63
CA GLU A 170 -8.89 36.18 3.20
C GLU A 170 -10.02 35.16 3.02
N VAL A 171 -11.13 35.37 3.71
CA VAL A 171 -12.36 34.58 3.53
C VAL A 171 -13.41 35.45 2.86
N SER A 172 -13.90 35.00 1.71
CA SER A 172 -14.99 35.66 0.98
C SER A 172 -16.14 34.68 0.76
N CYS A 173 -17.38 35.15 0.83
CA CYS A 173 -18.56 34.31 0.64
C CYS A 173 -19.49 34.85 -0.44
N LYS A 174 -20.25 33.95 -1.07
CA LYS A 174 -21.30 34.27 -2.03
C LYS A 174 -22.62 33.67 -1.54
N HIS A 175 -23.64 34.49 -1.36
CA HIS A 175 -24.98 34.02 -1.02
C HIS A 175 -25.62 33.27 -2.20
N LYS A 176 -26.54 32.34 -1.90
CA LYS A 176 -27.24 31.51 -2.92
C LYS A 176 -27.92 32.32 -4.04
N ARG A 177 -28.29 33.58 -3.78
CA ARG A 177 -28.98 34.47 -4.73
C ARG A 177 -28.16 35.69 -5.17
N ASN A 178 -26.93 35.85 -4.70
CA ASN A 178 -26.09 37.01 -5.01
C ASN A 178 -25.00 36.60 -6.00
N SER A 179 -24.58 37.51 -6.90
CA SER A 179 -23.59 37.21 -7.94
C SER A 179 -22.15 37.47 -7.49
N ARG A 180 -21.94 38.40 -6.54
CA ARG A 180 -20.61 38.86 -6.08
C ARG A 180 -20.16 38.16 -4.79
N TYR A 181 -18.84 38.03 -4.64
CA TYR A 181 -18.22 37.64 -3.37
C TYR A 181 -18.15 38.86 -2.43
N ILE A 182 -18.40 38.62 -1.15
CA ILE A 182 -18.24 39.59 -0.07
C ILE A 182 -17.14 39.06 0.83
N THR A 183 -16.06 39.81 1.00
CA THR A 183 -14.99 39.51 1.95
C THR A 183 -15.51 39.74 3.36
N ILE A 184 -15.40 38.73 4.20
CA ILE A 184 -15.92 38.75 5.57
C ILE A 184 -14.80 38.80 6.60
N ILE A 185 -13.64 38.24 6.26
CA ILE A 185 -12.48 38.15 7.12
C ILE A 185 -11.27 38.38 6.24
N ASN A 186 -10.37 39.23 6.71
CA ASN A 186 -9.04 39.43 6.14
C ASN A 186 -8.09 39.60 7.32
N ILE A 187 -7.34 38.54 7.64
CA ILE A 187 -6.50 38.47 8.84
C ILE A 187 -5.10 38.08 8.41
N ASN A 188 -4.11 38.82 8.91
CA ASN A 188 -2.72 38.40 8.89
C ASN A 188 -2.47 37.50 10.12
N LEU A 189 -1.99 36.29 9.90
CA LEU A 189 -1.78 35.32 10.97
C LEU A 189 -0.60 35.73 11.85
N GLU A 190 -0.80 35.59 13.16
CA GLU A 190 0.28 35.74 14.12
C GLU A 190 1.17 34.49 14.14
N LYS A 191 2.48 34.73 14.15
CA LYS A 191 3.50 33.71 14.36
C LYS A 191 3.68 33.52 15.87
N LYS A 192 3.64 32.28 16.34
CA LYS A 192 3.79 31.91 17.75
C LYS A 192 4.87 30.85 17.90
N VAL A 193 5.52 30.86 19.07
CA VAL A 193 6.46 29.80 19.45
C VAL A 193 5.76 28.45 19.38
N ILE A 194 6.44 27.41 18.89
CA ILE A 194 5.84 26.07 18.69
C ILE A 194 5.19 25.53 19.97
N SER A 195 5.74 25.86 21.14
CA SER A 195 5.17 25.52 22.46
C SER A 195 3.76 26.06 22.69
N GLN A 196 3.36 27.10 21.98
CA GLN A 196 2.04 27.74 22.06
C GLN A 196 1.05 27.22 21.00
N LEU A 197 1.53 26.52 19.96
CA LEU A 197 0.73 26.07 18.81
C LEU A 197 0.18 24.65 18.95
N GLY A 198 0.72 23.87 19.87
CA GLY A 198 0.32 22.50 20.10
C GLY A 198 0.83 21.95 21.43
N PRO A 199 0.39 20.75 21.81
CA PRO A 199 0.85 20.10 23.01
C PRO A 199 2.31 19.65 22.83
N LEU A 200 3.27 20.53 23.09
CA LEU A 200 4.60 20.07 23.51
C LEU A 200 4.47 19.43 24.90
N LEU A 201 5.38 18.52 25.22
CA LEU A 201 5.47 17.94 26.55
C LEU A 201 5.86 19.06 27.54
N SER A 202 4.95 19.38 28.47
CA SER A 202 5.24 20.22 29.64
C SER A 202 6.21 19.50 30.58
N THR A 203 6.70 20.21 31.59
CA THR A 203 7.50 19.61 32.66
C THR A 203 6.73 18.48 33.36
N ASP A 204 5.44 18.70 33.65
CA ASP A 204 4.56 17.70 34.27
C ASP A 204 4.35 16.49 33.35
N ASP A 205 4.20 16.70 32.04
CA ASP A 205 4.11 15.59 31.07
C ASP A 205 5.41 14.77 31.08
N LEU A 206 6.58 15.42 31.17
CA LEU A 206 7.87 14.73 31.23
C LEU A 206 8.04 13.94 32.53
N GLU A 207 7.53 14.46 33.65
CA GLU A 207 7.53 13.74 34.93
C GLU A 207 6.64 12.49 34.86
N ALA A 208 5.42 12.61 34.32
CA ALA A 208 4.52 11.48 34.13
C ALA A 208 5.12 10.43 33.18
N VAL A 209 5.73 10.87 32.07
CA VAL A 209 6.44 9.99 31.13
C VAL A 209 7.61 9.29 31.82
N SER A 210 8.42 10.00 32.60
CA SER A 210 9.52 9.39 33.36
C SER A 210 8.99 8.36 34.36
N LYS A 211 7.93 8.69 35.12
CA LYS A 211 7.28 7.76 36.07
C LYS A 211 6.85 6.46 35.38
N LEU A 212 6.20 6.56 34.22
CA LEU A 212 5.80 5.40 33.42
C LEU A 212 7.01 4.58 32.94
N LEU A 213 7.97 5.23 32.28
CA LEU A 213 9.12 4.55 31.66
C LEU A 213 10.06 3.93 32.69
N CYS A 214 10.18 4.53 33.89
CA CYS A 214 10.97 4.03 35.01
C CYS A 214 10.26 2.92 35.81
N HIS A 215 8.99 2.63 35.53
CA HIS A 215 8.23 1.64 36.29
C HIS A 215 8.78 0.22 36.11
N LYS A 216 8.77 -0.59 37.18
CA LYS A 216 9.27 -1.99 37.18
C LYS A 216 8.65 -2.86 36.08
N TYR A 217 7.35 -2.70 35.84
CA TYR A 217 6.66 -3.45 34.79
C TYR A 217 6.98 -2.95 33.40
N TYR A 218 7.19 -1.65 33.21
CA TYR A 218 7.67 -1.13 31.95
C TYR A 218 9.03 -1.75 31.60
N PHE A 219 9.95 -1.75 32.57
CA PHE A 219 11.27 -2.36 32.39
C PHE A 219 11.19 -3.85 32.06
N LYS A 220 10.32 -4.61 32.74
CA LYS A 220 10.05 -6.03 32.42
C LYS A 220 9.49 -6.20 31.01
N LEU A 221 8.54 -5.37 30.59
CA LEU A 221 7.97 -5.38 29.24
C LEU A 221 9.04 -5.12 28.18
N LEU A 222 9.90 -4.13 28.41
CA LEU A 222 11.00 -3.77 27.54
C LEU A 222 11.98 -4.93 27.38
N LYS A 223 12.47 -5.51 28.50
CA LYS A 223 13.37 -6.68 28.45
C LYS A 223 12.78 -7.82 27.63
N ASN A 224 11.51 -8.17 27.85
CA ASN A 224 10.84 -9.25 27.14
C ASN A 224 10.79 -9.08 25.61
N HIS A 225 10.83 -7.84 25.10
CA HIS A 225 10.85 -7.57 23.65
C HIS A 225 12.26 -7.29 23.14
N MET A 226 13.17 -6.83 24.01
CA MET A 226 14.55 -6.56 23.65
C MET A 226 15.36 -7.86 23.49
N PHE A 227 15.03 -8.89 24.26
CA PHE A 227 15.64 -10.22 24.20
C PHE A 227 14.62 -11.26 23.72
N PRO A 228 14.37 -11.34 22.40
CA PRO A 228 13.41 -12.30 21.86
C PRO A 228 13.97 -13.73 21.94
N ASP A 229 13.15 -14.65 22.43
CA ASP A 229 13.47 -16.09 22.49
C ASP A 229 13.83 -16.61 21.08
N GLY A 230 14.85 -17.49 20.99
CA GLY A 230 15.29 -18.06 19.71
C GLY A 230 16.28 -17.19 18.90
N PHE A 231 16.71 -16.05 19.46
CA PHE A 231 17.69 -15.16 18.85
C PHE A 231 18.86 -14.88 19.79
N GLU A 232 20.09 -14.97 19.28
CA GLU A 232 21.30 -14.60 20.04
C GLU A 232 21.50 -13.07 20.14
N SER A 233 20.83 -12.31 19.28
CA SER A 233 20.98 -10.87 19.16
C SER A 233 19.76 -10.12 19.68
N GLN A 234 19.99 -9.05 20.43
CA GLN A 234 18.94 -8.17 20.95
C GLN A 234 18.28 -7.28 19.88
N ALA A 235 17.05 -6.85 20.14
CA ALA A 235 16.32 -5.89 19.31
C ALA A 235 16.95 -4.50 19.36
N GLU A 236 17.01 -3.79 18.22
CA GLU A 236 17.40 -2.38 18.24
C GLU A 236 16.29 -1.53 18.87
N ILE A 237 16.68 -0.56 19.70
CA ILE A 237 15.76 0.43 20.27
C ILE A 237 16.02 1.81 19.68
N THR A 238 14.94 2.51 19.32
CA THR A 238 14.93 3.93 18.97
C THR A 238 14.21 4.72 20.05
N LEU A 239 14.67 5.93 20.31
CA LEU A 239 14.23 6.80 21.38
C LEU A 239 13.65 8.10 20.82
N ASP A 240 12.64 8.64 21.49
CA ASP A 240 12.37 10.08 21.45
C ASP A 240 13.08 10.73 22.64
N ILE A 241 13.99 11.67 22.38
CA ILE A 241 14.64 12.47 23.43
C ILE A 241 13.98 13.83 23.48
N ALA A 242 13.44 14.20 24.65
CA ALA A 242 12.86 15.52 24.86
C ALA A 242 13.93 16.61 24.74
N LYS A 243 13.55 17.74 24.16
CA LYS A 243 14.31 18.98 24.20
C LYS A 243 13.36 20.09 24.62
N GLU A 244 13.86 21.01 25.43
CA GLU A 244 13.09 22.20 25.80
C GLU A 244 12.71 22.98 24.53
N GLU A 245 11.46 23.44 24.48
CA GLU A 245 10.90 24.31 23.43
C GLU A 245 10.87 23.74 21.98
N VAL A 246 11.27 22.49 21.78
CA VAL A 246 11.32 21.84 20.45
C VAL A 246 10.67 20.47 20.51
N PHE A 247 10.11 20.00 19.38
CA PHE A 247 9.64 18.63 19.26
C PHE A 247 10.74 17.61 19.63
N PRO A 248 10.39 16.49 20.31
CA PRO A 248 11.34 15.45 20.64
C PRO A 248 12.10 14.93 19.44
N GLN A 249 13.39 14.69 19.63
CA GLN A 249 14.27 14.25 18.55
C GLN A 249 14.47 12.75 18.60
N LYS A 250 14.16 12.09 17.47
CA LYS A 250 14.47 10.67 17.30
C LYS A 250 15.98 10.42 17.35
N ARG A 251 16.38 9.50 18.21
CA ARG A 251 17.78 9.11 18.46
C ARG A 251 17.89 7.60 18.66
N ARG A 252 19.08 7.07 18.41
CA ARG A 252 19.45 5.67 18.76
C ARG A 252 20.53 5.62 19.83
N THR A 253 21.15 6.76 20.12
CA THR A 253 22.25 6.89 21.05
C THR A 253 21.86 7.79 22.21
N VAL A 254 22.42 7.46 23.38
CA VAL A 254 22.32 8.22 24.62
C VAL A 254 23.72 8.59 25.09
N SER A 255 23.82 9.59 25.96
CA SER A 255 25.06 10.00 26.60
C SER A 255 25.14 9.39 27.99
N ILE A 256 26.27 8.74 28.30
CA ILE A 256 26.60 8.22 29.63
C ILE A 256 28.04 8.62 29.92
N ASP A 257 28.26 9.31 31.03
CA ASP A 257 29.59 9.76 31.47
C ASP A 257 30.38 10.51 30.36
N GLY A 258 29.66 11.29 29.54
CA GLY A 258 30.21 12.06 28.41
C GLY A 258 30.41 11.28 27.10
N SER A 259 30.25 9.96 27.11
CA SER A 259 30.37 9.09 25.93
C SER A 259 29.02 8.77 25.28
N LYS A 260 28.98 8.74 23.94
CA LYS A 260 27.76 8.38 23.20
C LYS A 260 27.74 6.89 22.87
N MET A 261 26.72 6.17 23.33
CA MET A 261 26.53 4.74 23.07
C MET A 261 25.13 4.45 22.53
N LYS A 262 24.95 3.37 21.76
CA LYS A 262 23.60 2.97 21.31
C LYS A 262 22.80 2.42 22.49
N PHE A 263 21.51 2.76 22.58
CA PHE A 263 20.69 2.38 23.73
C PHE A 263 20.66 0.87 23.99
N HIS A 264 20.47 0.06 22.95
CA HIS A 264 20.45 -1.40 23.08
C HIS A 264 21.80 -1.97 23.54
N GLN A 265 22.93 -1.29 23.34
CA GLN A 265 24.23 -1.79 23.82
C GLN A 265 24.43 -1.63 25.33
N LEU A 266 23.58 -0.84 25.99
CA LEU A 266 23.71 -0.50 27.41
C LEU A 266 22.92 -1.42 28.33
N LEU A 267 21.94 -2.13 27.76
CA LEU A 267 21.06 -3.01 28.49
C LEU A 267 21.38 -4.46 28.12
N THR A 268 21.59 -5.30 29.12
CA THR A 268 21.70 -6.76 29.04
C THR A 268 20.55 -7.38 29.82
N GLU A 269 20.36 -8.70 29.70
CA GLU A 269 19.37 -9.42 30.50
C GLU A 269 19.60 -9.22 32.01
N SER A 270 20.86 -9.06 32.42
CA SER A 270 21.27 -8.85 33.81
C SER A 270 21.30 -7.38 34.27
N THR A 271 21.06 -6.39 33.39
CA THR A 271 21.10 -4.97 33.80
C THR A 271 20.10 -4.69 34.93
N PRO A 272 20.52 -4.09 36.06
CA PRO A 272 19.62 -3.68 37.14
C PRO A 272 18.67 -2.56 36.72
N ILE A 273 17.50 -2.48 37.37
CA ILE A 273 16.48 -1.46 37.05
C ILE A 273 16.99 -0.05 37.36
N GLU A 274 17.79 0.11 38.40
CA GLU A 274 18.34 1.40 38.85
C GLU A 274 19.25 2.00 37.78
N THR A 275 20.05 1.16 37.11
CA THR A 275 20.90 1.58 35.99
C THR A 275 20.05 2.06 34.82
N TYR A 276 18.99 1.31 34.48
CA TYR A 276 18.06 1.69 33.43
C TYR A 276 17.34 3.02 33.76
N GLN A 277 16.83 3.19 34.98
CA GLN A 277 16.15 4.41 35.44
C GLN A 277 17.08 5.63 35.35
N LYS A 278 18.35 5.47 35.75
CA LYS A 278 19.37 6.52 35.60
C LYS A 278 19.49 6.97 34.13
N ILE A 279 19.58 6.02 33.19
CA ILE A 279 19.69 6.32 31.75
C ILE A 279 18.46 7.09 31.23
N ILE A 280 17.25 6.65 31.60
CA ILE A 280 15.99 7.32 31.21
C ILE A 280 15.99 8.78 31.64
N ASN A 281 16.30 9.03 32.92
CA ASN A 281 16.24 10.35 33.52
C ASN A 281 17.32 11.30 33.00
N GLU A 282 18.58 10.86 32.98
CA GLU A 282 19.72 11.69 32.53
C GLU A 282 19.60 12.12 31.06
N ASN A 283 18.96 11.29 30.24
CA ASN A 283 18.80 11.56 28.80
C ASN A 283 17.44 12.15 28.45
N LYS A 284 16.57 12.46 29.43
CA LYS A 284 15.21 12.99 29.22
C LYS A 284 14.44 12.21 28.15
N ILE A 285 14.44 10.87 28.26
CA ILE A 285 13.80 10.00 27.26
C ILE A 285 12.28 10.15 27.38
N ALA A 286 11.63 10.53 26.28
CA ALA A 286 10.19 10.79 26.17
C ALA A 286 9.42 9.69 25.45
N GLY A 287 10.11 8.68 24.91
CA GLY A 287 9.49 7.55 24.24
C GLY A 287 10.48 6.49 23.79
N LEU A 288 10.02 5.25 23.74
CA LEU A 288 10.78 4.06 23.40
C LEU A 288 10.08 3.27 22.30
N TYR A 289 10.85 2.91 21.28
CA TYR A 289 10.37 2.17 20.13
C TYR A 289 11.23 0.94 19.89
N CYS A 290 10.59 -0.23 19.87
CA CYS A 290 11.25 -1.48 19.54
C CYS A 290 11.32 -1.65 18.03
N SER A 291 12.48 -2.01 17.51
CA SER A 291 12.68 -2.29 16.09
C SER A 291 12.16 -3.67 15.71
N VAL A 292 11.69 -3.80 14.48
CA VAL A 292 11.47 -5.11 13.86
C VAL A 292 12.79 -5.85 13.55
N LYS A 293 13.94 -5.19 13.76
CA LYS A 293 15.29 -5.68 13.51
C LYS A 293 16.10 -5.89 14.78
N SER A 294 16.99 -6.87 14.75
CA SER A 294 18.02 -7.04 15.77
C SER A 294 19.28 -6.22 15.47
N ALA A 295 20.18 -6.13 16.45
CA ALA A 295 21.50 -5.49 16.32
C ALA A 295 22.41 -6.17 15.27
N ASN A 296 22.13 -7.43 14.92
CA ASN A 296 22.85 -8.19 13.88
C ASN A 296 22.04 -8.23 12.55
N ASP A 297 21.12 -7.28 12.36
CA ASP A 297 20.24 -7.16 11.19
C ASP A 297 19.39 -8.41 10.94
N ASN A 298 19.02 -9.18 12.00
CA ASN A 298 18.01 -10.24 11.89
C ASN A 298 16.60 -9.66 11.94
N LEU A 299 15.68 -10.28 11.21
CA LEU A 299 14.26 -9.91 11.27
C LEU A 299 13.62 -10.61 12.47
N LEU A 300 13.01 -9.83 13.36
CA LEU A 300 12.41 -10.31 14.61
C LEU A 300 10.89 -10.37 14.54
N TYR A 301 10.28 -9.38 13.88
CA TYR A 301 8.83 -9.21 13.85
C TYR A 301 8.34 -8.82 12.46
N LEU A 302 7.13 -9.27 12.11
CA LEU A 302 6.32 -8.72 11.04
C LEU A 302 5.41 -7.63 11.62
N LEU A 303 5.40 -6.45 10.99
CA LEU A 303 4.64 -5.28 11.46
C LEU A 303 3.83 -4.66 10.32
N ILE A 304 2.54 -4.49 10.56
CA ILE A 304 1.66 -3.62 9.77
C ILE A 304 1.28 -2.43 10.65
N ASP A 305 1.52 -1.22 10.16
CA ASP A 305 1.09 0.03 10.80
C ASP A 305 -0.09 0.62 10.03
N ILE A 306 -1.25 0.74 10.69
CA ILE A 306 -2.46 1.30 10.07
C ILE A 306 -2.52 2.79 10.42
N ASP A 307 -2.09 3.60 9.47
CA ASP A 307 -1.98 5.05 9.56
C ASP A 307 -3.26 5.74 9.08
N VAL A 308 -4.11 6.09 10.03
CA VAL A 308 -5.36 6.80 9.78
C VAL A 308 -5.08 8.31 9.63
N PRO A 309 -5.37 8.92 8.47
CA PRO A 309 -5.09 10.33 8.25
C PRO A 309 -6.02 11.20 9.11
N LEU A 310 -5.44 12.26 9.70
CA LEU A 310 -6.16 13.16 10.63
C LEU A 310 -7.40 13.81 10.00
N ILE A 311 -7.36 14.04 8.69
CA ILE A 311 -8.47 14.63 7.95
C ILE A 311 -9.76 13.79 8.03
N LEU A 312 -9.67 12.45 8.14
CA LEU A 312 -10.86 11.62 8.35
C LEU A 312 -11.54 11.94 9.68
N TYR A 313 -10.77 12.14 10.75
CA TYR A 313 -11.30 12.57 12.05
C TYR A 313 -11.86 13.99 12.05
N TYR A 314 -11.46 14.83 11.10
CA TYR A 314 -12.05 16.17 10.92
C TYR A 314 -13.36 16.13 10.12
N MET A 315 -13.49 15.21 9.16
CA MET A 315 -14.68 15.08 8.32
C MET A 315 -15.77 14.22 8.97
N PHE A 316 -15.39 13.17 9.71
CA PHE A 316 -16.30 12.16 10.23
C PHE A 316 -16.26 12.06 11.76
N PRO A 317 -17.33 11.56 12.42
CA PRO A 317 -17.28 11.25 13.84
C PRO A 317 -16.14 10.27 14.16
N ALA A 318 -15.41 10.52 15.25
CA ALA A 318 -14.24 9.72 15.62
C ALA A 318 -14.57 8.23 15.79
N GLN A 319 -15.72 7.91 16.39
CA GLN A 319 -16.19 6.54 16.53
C GLN A 319 -16.41 5.84 15.17
N LYS A 320 -16.88 6.54 14.14
CA LYS A 320 -17.06 5.97 12.80
C LYS A 320 -15.73 5.70 12.09
N VAL A 321 -14.74 6.56 12.30
CA VAL A 321 -13.38 6.31 11.81
C VAL A 321 -12.74 5.13 12.55
N TRP A 322 -13.00 4.99 13.85
CA TRP A 322 -12.56 3.84 14.64
C TRP A 322 -13.23 2.54 14.20
N GLU A 323 -14.55 2.52 14.01
CA GLU A 323 -15.30 1.38 13.45
C GLU A 323 -14.71 0.92 12.11
N LEU A 324 -14.42 1.85 11.18
CA LEU A 324 -13.75 1.54 9.91
C LEU A 324 -12.38 0.88 10.14
N THR A 325 -11.61 1.40 11.09
CA THR A 325 -10.29 0.85 11.45
C THR A 325 -10.41 -0.57 12.00
N LEU A 326 -11.37 -0.81 12.91
CA LEU A 326 -11.65 -2.13 13.46
C LEU A 326 -12.14 -3.12 12.40
N ASN A 327 -13.01 -2.69 11.47
CA ASN A 327 -13.51 -3.53 10.38
C ASN A 327 -12.38 -3.95 9.43
N LEU A 328 -11.44 -3.05 9.14
CA LEU A 328 -10.23 -3.39 8.40
C LEU A 328 -9.38 -4.42 9.15
N ILE A 329 -9.14 -4.24 10.47
CA ILE A 329 -8.36 -5.20 11.27
C ILE A 329 -9.02 -6.57 11.26
N LYS A 330 -10.34 -6.65 11.45
CA LYS A 330 -11.11 -7.89 11.39
C LYS A 330 -10.94 -8.59 10.04
N ALA A 331 -11.02 -7.82 8.94
CA ALA A 331 -10.80 -8.35 7.60
C ALA A 331 -9.36 -8.89 7.42
N ILE A 332 -8.34 -8.15 7.86
CA ILE A 332 -6.94 -8.59 7.80
C ILE A 332 -6.76 -9.88 8.60
N SER A 333 -7.25 -9.94 9.85
CA SER A 333 -7.13 -11.12 10.71
C SER A 333 -7.87 -12.32 10.13
N LYS A 334 -9.07 -12.13 9.56
CA LYS A 334 -9.84 -13.19 8.89
C LYS A 334 -9.07 -13.77 7.69
N ILE A 335 -8.56 -12.92 6.81
CA ILE A 335 -7.77 -13.36 5.65
C ILE A 335 -6.48 -14.04 6.08
N ALA A 336 -5.75 -13.46 7.04
CA ALA A 336 -4.52 -14.04 7.56
C ALA A 336 -4.76 -15.43 8.14
N SER A 337 -5.79 -15.59 8.98
CA SER A 337 -6.20 -16.88 9.53
C SER A 337 -6.61 -17.88 8.45
N ALA A 338 -7.39 -17.45 7.44
CA ALA A 338 -7.76 -18.30 6.31
C ALA A 338 -6.52 -18.79 5.53
N PHE A 339 -5.46 -17.97 5.49
CA PHE A 339 -4.20 -18.38 4.90
C PHE A 339 -3.26 -19.16 5.83
N GLY A 340 -3.67 -19.39 7.08
CA GLY A 340 -2.95 -20.18 8.07
C GLY A 340 -1.91 -19.40 8.86
N LEU A 341 -1.99 -18.07 8.90
CA LEU A 341 -1.22 -17.26 9.85
C LEU A 341 -1.88 -17.28 11.25
N PRO A 342 -1.08 -17.25 12.32
CA PRO A 342 -1.62 -17.04 13.66
C PRO A 342 -2.14 -15.60 13.81
N SER A 343 -2.95 -15.37 14.84
CA SER A 343 -3.54 -14.05 15.10
C SER A 343 -2.47 -12.99 15.41
N PHE A 344 -2.68 -11.77 14.92
CA PHE A 344 -1.82 -10.64 15.23
C PHE A 344 -2.02 -10.17 16.68
N LYS A 345 -0.93 -9.72 17.31
CA LYS A 345 -1.04 -8.81 18.46
C LYS A 345 -1.40 -7.43 17.95
N ILE A 346 -2.56 -6.93 18.35
CA ILE A 346 -3.08 -5.64 17.92
C ILE A 346 -2.93 -4.66 19.08
N SER A 347 -2.26 -3.53 18.80
CA SER A 347 -2.07 -2.45 19.77
C SER A 347 -2.54 -1.12 19.19
N PHE A 348 -3.22 -0.31 19.99
CA PHE A 348 -3.43 1.10 19.66
C PHE A 348 -2.07 1.81 19.62
N SER A 349 -1.81 2.64 18.61
CA SER A 349 -0.48 3.22 18.38
C SER A 349 -0.09 4.34 19.35
N GLY A 350 -1.02 4.72 20.26
CA GLY A 350 -0.90 5.88 21.13
C GLY A 350 -1.30 7.19 20.44
N ALA A 351 -1.87 7.15 19.23
CA ALA A 351 -2.34 8.35 18.54
C ALA A 351 -3.69 8.15 17.84
N LYS A 352 -3.68 7.60 16.61
CA LYS A 352 -4.87 7.47 15.75
C LYS A 352 -4.98 6.11 15.05
N GLY A 353 -3.87 5.37 15.02
CA GLY A 353 -3.73 4.15 14.27
C GLY A 353 -3.61 2.93 15.17
N VAL A 354 -3.28 1.80 14.54
CA VAL A 354 -3.00 0.54 15.24
C VAL A 354 -1.76 -0.14 14.64
N HIS A 355 -1.06 -0.88 15.49
CA HIS A 355 0.02 -1.77 15.07
C HIS A 355 -0.48 -3.21 15.14
N LEU A 356 -0.25 -3.99 14.08
CA LEU A 356 -0.47 -5.44 14.04
C LEU A 356 0.89 -6.13 13.99
N LEU A 357 1.18 -6.97 14.98
CA LEU A 357 2.49 -7.56 15.20
C LEU A 357 2.42 -9.10 15.26
N ILE A 358 3.36 -9.76 14.57
CA ILE A 358 3.63 -11.20 14.67
C ILE A 358 5.14 -11.40 14.83
N GLY A 359 5.57 -12.32 15.69
CA GLY A 359 6.98 -12.67 15.88
C GLY A 359 7.47 -13.72 14.89
N LEU A 360 8.78 -13.77 14.65
CA LEU A 360 9.43 -14.91 13.99
C LEU A 360 9.95 -15.88 15.06
N GLU A 361 9.87 -17.18 14.79
CA GLU A 361 10.40 -18.21 15.69
C GLU A 361 11.93 -18.16 15.83
N ASN A 362 12.64 -17.89 14.73
CA ASN A 362 14.09 -17.80 14.67
C ASN A 362 14.53 -17.02 13.41
N PRO A 363 15.81 -16.64 13.27
CA PRO A 363 16.31 -15.90 12.11
C PRO A 363 16.11 -16.62 10.77
N GLU A 364 16.06 -17.95 10.76
CA GLU A 364 16.06 -18.75 9.55
C GLU A 364 14.69 -18.88 8.88
N VAL A 365 13.61 -18.42 9.54
CA VAL A 365 12.25 -18.44 9.00
C VAL A 365 12.17 -17.74 7.64
N ILE A 366 12.93 -16.65 7.45
CA ILE A 366 13.02 -15.88 6.19
C ILE A 366 14.48 -15.85 5.69
N THR A 367 15.00 -17.04 5.42
CA THR A 367 16.30 -17.27 4.75
C THR A 367 16.10 -18.28 3.63
N ASP A 368 16.83 -18.14 2.52
CA ASP A 368 16.80 -19.09 1.39
C ASP A 368 15.42 -19.40 0.79
N ILE A 369 14.40 -18.58 1.05
CA ILE A 369 13.03 -18.80 0.55
C ILE A 369 13.00 -18.94 -0.98
N GLU A 370 13.90 -18.26 -1.70
CA GLU A 370 14.04 -18.35 -3.17
C GLU A 370 14.27 -19.78 -3.69
N LYS A 371 14.82 -20.68 -2.85
CA LYS A 371 15.05 -22.09 -3.20
C LYS A 371 13.81 -22.98 -3.00
N TYR A 372 12.84 -22.54 -2.19
CA TYR A 372 11.75 -23.39 -1.67
C TYR A 372 10.34 -22.90 -1.99
N VAL A 373 10.21 -21.63 -2.35
CA VAL A 373 9.02 -21.12 -3.02
C VAL A 373 9.34 -21.18 -4.51
N ASN A 374 8.34 -21.39 -5.37
CA ASN A 374 8.43 -21.26 -6.84
C ASN A 374 8.77 -19.79 -7.27
N ILE A 375 9.74 -19.17 -6.60
CA ILE A 375 10.36 -17.89 -6.87
C ILE A 375 11.19 -17.94 -8.14
N PRO A 376 11.86 -19.04 -8.56
CA PRO A 376 12.46 -19.11 -9.90
C PRO A 376 11.44 -18.85 -11.01
N GLU A 377 10.16 -19.18 -10.78
CA GLU A 377 9.05 -18.90 -11.69
C GLU A 377 8.47 -17.49 -11.52
N ILE A 378 8.67 -16.85 -10.36
CA ILE A 378 8.49 -15.39 -10.13
C ILE A 378 9.61 -14.63 -10.85
N GLN A 379 10.84 -15.12 -10.83
CA GLN A 379 12.00 -14.64 -11.58
C GLN A 379 11.77 -14.78 -13.09
N ASN A 380 11.08 -15.85 -13.50
CA ASN A 380 10.53 -16.09 -14.85
C ASN A 380 9.08 -15.61 -15.01
N ILE A 381 8.57 -14.73 -14.14
CA ILE A 381 7.61 -13.72 -14.59
C ILE A 381 8.48 -12.84 -15.46
N SER A 382 8.68 -13.26 -16.73
CA SER A 382 9.13 -12.38 -17.77
C SER A 382 8.41 -11.08 -17.49
N PRO A 383 9.13 -9.95 -17.30
CA PRO A 383 8.43 -8.69 -17.27
C PRO A 383 7.58 -8.76 -18.54
N LEU A 384 6.25 -8.73 -18.43
CA LEU A 384 5.47 -8.35 -19.60
C LEU A 384 5.94 -6.91 -19.82
N PRO A 385 6.77 -6.63 -20.83
CA PRO A 385 7.36 -5.32 -20.96
C PRO A 385 6.26 -4.46 -21.50
N GLY A 386 6.09 -3.31 -20.87
CA GLY A 386 4.98 -2.43 -21.22
C GLY A 386 4.66 -1.40 -20.16
N ILE A 387 5.51 -1.22 -19.14
CA ILE A 387 5.47 0.01 -18.37
C ILE A 387 6.89 0.39 -17.95
N SER A 388 7.65 0.93 -18.90
CA SER A 388 8.94 1.61 -18.67
C SER A 388 8.83 2.76 -17.66
N THR A 389 7.60 3.15 -17.29
CA THR A 389 7.28 4.21 -16.32
C THR A 389 6.85 3.70 -14.94
N LEU A 390 6.61 2.39 -14.72
CA LEU A 390 6.39 1.87 -13.36
C LEU A 390 7.73 1.57 -12.70
N LYS A 391 7.95 2.08 -11.48
CA LYS A 391 9.02 1.60 -10.61
C LYS A 391 8.80 0.10 -10.35
N LYS A 392 9.44 -0.75 -11.16
CA LYS A 392 9.55 -2.18 -10.88
C LYS A 392 10.33 -2.32 -9.57
N GLU A 393 9.76 -2.99 -8.56
CA GLU A 393 10.63 -3.55 -7.52
C GLU A 393 11.50 -4.59 -8.24
N LYS A 394 12.82 -4.38 -8.30
CA LYS A 394 13.71 -5.33 -8.97
C LYS A 394 13.57 -6.66 -8.26
N ILE A 395 13.37 -7.76 -8.98
CA ILE A 395 13.23 -9.09 -8.37
C ILE A 395 14.45 -9.42 -7.50
N SER A 396 15.64 -8.96 -7.89
CA SER A 396 16.88 -9.03 -7.08
C SER A 396 16.81 -8.33 -5.72
N THR A 397 15.74 -7.57 -5.44
CA THR A 397 15.50 -6.96 -4.13
C THR A 397 14.72 -7.87 -3.19
N LEU A 398 14.18 -9.01 -3.67
CA LEU A 398 13.56 -10.04 -2.83
C LEU A 398 14.60 -10.89 -2.10
N ASN A 399 15.87 -10.88 -2.54
CA ASN A 399 17.00 -11.46 -1.82
C ASN A 399 17.23 -10.79 -0.45
N ASP A 400 16.67 -9.60 -0.24
CA ASP A 400 16.66 -8.90 1.05
C ASP A 400 15.43 -9.34 1.86
N LYS A 401 15.66 -10.00 3.01
CA LYS A 401 14.60 -10.51 3.89
C LYS A 401 13.60 -9.45 4.36
N PHE A 402 14.02 -8.20 4.51
CA PHE A 402 13.14 -7.10 4.93
C PHE A 402 12.22 -6.66 3.79
N LYS A 403 12.77 -6.58 2.57
CA LYS A 403 11.97 -6.24 1.38
C LYS A 403 11.02 -7.37 1.03
N PHE A 404 11.47 -8.63 1.12
CA PHE A 404 10.61 -9.79 0.94
C PHE A 404 9.43 -9.78 1.93
N ALA A 405 9.71 -9.63 3.22
CA ALA A 405 8.68 -9.61 4.25
C ALA A 405 7.73 -8.41 4.09
N LYS A 406 8.24 -7.24 3.67
CA LYS A 406 7.42 -6.10 3.27
C LYS A 406 6.45 -6.46 2.15
N SER A 407 6.95 -7.01 1.04
CA SER A 407 6.12 -7.34 -0.12
C SER A 407 5.09 -8.42 0.23
N LEU A 408 5.44 -9.36 1.13
CA LEU A 408 4.51 -10.37 1.64
C LEU A 408 3.34 -9.72 2.39
N LEU A 409 3.63 -8.84 3.36
CA LEU A 409 2.60 -8.12 4.11
C LEU A 409 1.76 -7.20 3.21
N GLN A 410 2.40 -6.48 2.28
CA GLN A 410 1.69 -5.65 1.31
C GLN A 410 0.75 -6.46 0.42
N SER A 411 1.10 -7.70 0.10
CA SER A 411 0.25 -8.59 -0.69
C SER A 411 -0.96 -9.06 0.11
N LEU A 412 -0.76 -9.37 1.41
CA LEU A 412 -1.86 -9.69 2.33
C LEU A 412 -2.86 -8.52 2.40
N LEU A 413 -2.35 -7.31 2.54
CA LEU A 413 -3.17 -6.09 2.60
C LEU A 413 -3.85 -5.81 1.25
N LEU A 414 -3.15 -5.96 0.13
CA LEU A 414 -3.71 -5.82 -1.20
C LEU A 414 -4.89 -6.77 -1.40
N TYR A 415 -4.69 -8.06 -1.10
CA TYR A 415 -5.75 -9.06 -1.17
C TYR A 415 -6.93 -8.70 -0.26
N THR A 416 -6.66 -8.32 0.99
CA THR A 416 -7.69 -7.94 1.96
C THR A 416 -8.53 -6.75 1.46
N VAL A 417 -7.90 -5.74 0.86
CA VAL A 417 -8.62 -4.57 0.32
C VAL A 417 -9.57 -4.96 -0.81
N TYR A 418 -9.21 -5.93 -1.66
CA TYR A 418 -10.04 -6.35 -2.80
C TYR A 418 -11.01 -7.49 -2.52
N LYS A 419 -10.68 -8.38 -1.58
CA LYS A 419 -11.38 -9.65 -1.34
C LYS A 419 -11.76 -9.90 0.12
N GLY A 420 -11.40 -8.99 1.03
CA GLY A 420 -11.62 -9.14 2.47
C GLY A 420 -12.96 -8.63 3.00
N ASP A 421 -13.88 -8.23 2.12
CA ASP A 421 -15.23 -7.73 2.48
C ASP A 421 -15.23 -6.65 3.58
N ILE A 422 -14.33 -5.68 3.47
CA ILE A 422 -14.20 -4.61 4.47
C ILE A 422 -15.49 -3.77 4.51
N GLU A 423 -16.19 -3.83 5.65
CA GLU A 423 -17.37 -3.01 5.89
C GLU A 423 -16.96 -1.55 6.15
N ILE A 424 -17.30 -0.67 5.20
CA ILE A 424 -17.18 0.78 5.36
C ILE A 424 -18.46 1.33 5.99
N PRO A 425 -18.37 2.03 7.15
CA PRO A 425 -19.50 2.67 7.80
C PRO A 425 -20.32 3.55 6.85
N SER A 426 -21.65 3.52 7.00
CA SER A 426 -22.59 4.12 6.05
C SER A 426 -22.38 5.63 5.88
N GLU A 427 -22.04 6.35 6.96
CA GLU A 427 -21.77 7.78 6.93
C GLU A 427 -20.56 8.11 6.04
N ILE A 428 -19.48 7.34 6.17
CA ILE A 428 -18.27 7.50 5.35
C ILE A 428 -18.58 7.12 3.90
N ARG A 429 -19.24 5.97 3.70
CA ARG A 429 -19.60 5.44 2.37
C ARG A 429 -20.46 6.43 1.59
N TYR A 430 -21.49 7.00 2.21
CA TYR A 430 -22.43 7.93 1.56
C TYR A 430 -21.78 9.28 1.23
N VAL A 431 -21.08 9.89 2.20
CA VAL A 431 -20.45 11.21 2.02
C VAL A 431 -19.36 11.17 0.94
N LEU A 432 -18.57 10.09 0.88
CA LEU A 432 -17.50 9.96 -0.12
C LEU A 432 -17.95 9.26 -1.41
N LYS A 433 -19.18 8.71 -1.45
CA LYS A 433 -19.71 7.87 -2.54
C LYS A 433 -18.75 6.75 -2.94
N ILE A 434 -18.29 5.99 -1.94
CA ILE A 434 -17.35 4.89 -2.16
C ILE A 434 -18.10 3.68 -2.70
N SER A 435 -17.70 3.21 -3.88
CA SER A 435 -18.21 1.97 -4.47
C SER A 435 -17.42 0.75 -4.01
N HIS A 436 -16.15 0.93 -3.63
CA HIS A 436 -15.30 -0.18 -3.19
C HIS A 436 -14.19 0.28 -2.22
N PRO A 437 -13.81 -0.56 -1.23
CA PRO A 437 -12.72 -0.31 -0.29
C PRO A 437 -11.41 0.28 -0.84
N TYR A 438 -10.93 -0.13 -2.03
CA TYR A 438 -9.65 0.34 -2.59
C TYR A 438 -9.56 1.87 -2.72
N GLN A 439 -10.69 2.57 -2.81
CA GLN A 439 -10.73 4.04 -2.87
C GLN A 439 -10.35 4.70 -1.53
N LEU A 440 -10.38 3.96 -0.41
CA LEU A 440 -10.07 4.46 0.93
C LEU A 440 -8.75 3.93 1.51
N PHE A 441 -8.05 3.03 0.83
CA PHE A 441 -6.84 2.42 1.35
C PHE A 441 -5.67 2.63 0.39
N ARG A 442 -4.47 2.81 0.94
CA ARG A 442 -3.24 2.92 0.16
C ARG A 442 -2.14 2.09 0.83
N LEU A 443 -1.25 1.51 0.02
CA LEU A 443 -0.12 0.69 0.49
C LEU A 443 1.23 1.44 0.48
N SER A 444 1.24 2.68 -0.02
CA SER A 444 2.44 3.50 -0.14
C SER A 444 2.21 4.92 0.36
N PRO A 445 3.14 5.50 1.15
CA PRO A 445 3.06 6.89 1.59
C PRO A 445 3.14 7.88 0.42
N ASP A 446 3.73 7.47 -0.71
CA ASP A 446 3.87 8.27 -1.93
C ASP A 446 2.56 8.42 -2.72
N SER A 447 1.51 7.66 -2.36
CA SER A 447 0.21 7.82 -3.01
C SER A 447 -0.38 9.20 -2.71
N LYS A 448 -0.92 9.84 -3.77
CA LYS A 448 -1.41 11.23 -3.74
C LYS A 448 -2.74 11.40 -3.02
N ASN A 449 -3.52 10.32 -2.81
CA ASN A 449 -4.78 10.39 -2.06
C ASN A 449 -4.50 10.48 -0.55
N ARG A 450 -4.75 11.63 0.07
CA ARG A 450 -4.52 11.81 1.52
C ARG A 450 -5.74 11.53 2.39
N LEU A 451 -6.92 11.30 1.81
CA LEU A 451 -8.07 10.76 2.54
C LEU A 451 -7.94 9.25 2.76
N ALA A 452 -7.11 8.57 1.96
CA ALA A 452 -6.89 7.13 2.10
C ALA A 452 -6.04 6.78 3.33
N ILE A 453 -6.52 5.80 4.10
CA ILE A 453 -5.81 5.16 5.21
C ILE A 453 -4.58 4.45 4.63
N LEU A 454 -3.41 4.76 5.19
CA LEU A 454 -2.17 4.11 4.80
C LEU A 454 -2.02 2.81 5.57
N LEU A 455 -1.84 1.71 4.83
CA LEU A 455 -1.49 0.40 5.38
C LEU A 455 0.03 0.26 5.21
N ASP A 456 0.78 0.77 6.18
CA ASP A 456 2.22 0.92 6.07
C ASP A 456 2.98 -0.35 6.47
N CYS A 457 3.70 -0.90 5.50
CA CYS A 457 4.70 -1.96 5.69
C CYS A 457 6.12 -1.48 5.40
N SER A 458 6.33 -0.20 5.06
CA SER A 458 7.66 0.39 4.87
C SER A 458 8.52 0.29 6.15
N SER A 459 7.82 0.17 7.28
CA SER A 459 8.31 -0.24 8.58
C SER A 459 9.12 -1.54 8.60
N MET A 460 9.05 -2.42 7.60
CA MET A 460 9.98 -3.56 7.55
C MET A 460 11.44 -3.12 7.29
N SER A 461 11.67 -1.94 6.69
CA SER A 461 13.02 -1.44 6.37
C SER A 461 13.66 -0.60 7.48
N ARG A 462 12.85 0.14 8.25
CA ARG A 462 13.30 1.03 9.36
C ARG A 462 12.46 0.93 10.63
N GLY A 463 11.31 0.29 10.52
CA GLY A 463 10.15 0.49 11.36
C GLY A 463 10.32 -0.02 12.75
N VAL A 464 9.85 0.83 13.63
CA VAL A 464 9.88 0.65 15.06
C VAL A 464 8.43 0.79 15.50
N PHE A 465 7.98 -0.07 16.40
CA PHE A 465 6.66 0.06 17.00
C PHE A 465 6.81 0.56 18.43
N ARG A 466 5.83 1.33 18.89
CA ARG A 466 5.79 1.76 20.30
C ARG A 466 5.49 0.57 21.18
N LEU A 467 6.36 0.32 22.15
CA LEU A 467 6.16 -0.74 23.13
C LEU A 467 5.64 -0.11 24.42
N CYS A 468 4.32 -0.09 24.59
CA CYS A 468 3.69 0.48 25.80
C CYS A 468 4.15 1.92 26.09
N SER A 469 4.65 2.63 25.06
CA SER A 469 5.37 3.89 25.19
C SER A 469 4.42 5.05 24.93
N PRO A 470 4.60 6.18 25.64
CA PRO A 470 3.87 7.41 25.35
C PRO A 470 4.20 7.93 23.95
N HIS A 471 3.22 8.57 23.34
CA HIS A 471 3.35 9.30 22.10
C HIS A 471 3.46 10.81 22.43
N PRO A 472 4.58 11.48 22.10
CA PRO A 472 4.81 12.85 22.57
C PRO A 472 3.75 13.88 22.19
N ILE A 473 3.17 13.75 20.98
CA ILE A 473 2.16 14.71 20.48
C ILE A 473 0.76 14.48 21.05
N SER A 474 0.27 13.25 21.06
CA SER A 474 -1.08 12.93 21.56
C SER A 474 -1.14 12.78 23.07
N LYS A 475 0.01 12.63 23.74
CA LYS A 475 0.13 12.34 25.18
C LYS A 475 -0.56 11.04 25.62
N LEU A 476 -0.85 10.15 24.67
CA LEU A 476 -1.42 8.83 24.94
C LEU A 476 -0.35 7.75 24.79
N VAL A 477 -0.54 6.66 25.52
CA VAL A 477 0.31 5.48 25.54
C VAL A 477 -0.18 4.48 24.51
N SER A 478 0.75 3.81 23.82
CA SER A 478 0.39 2.66 23.00
C SER A 478 -0.07 1.51 23.91
N ILE A 479 -1.30 1.04 23.78
CA ILE A 479 -1.81 -0.06 24.62
C ILE A 479 -2.22 -1.26 23.76
N PRO A 480 -2.02 -2.51 24.22
CA PRO A 480 -2.58 -3.67 23.56
C PRO A 480 -4.11 -3.62 23.64
N ILE A 481 -4.78 -4.00 22.55
CA ILE A 481 -6.25 -4.02 22.47
C ILE A 481 -6.82 -5.39 22.10
N SER A 482 -5.98 -6.34 21.69
CA SER A 482 -6.36 -7.72 21.43
C SER A 482 -5.95 -8.66 22.57
N ASN A 483 -6.78 -9.65 22.86
CA ASN A 483 -6.40 -10.77 23.73
C ASN A 483 -5.72 -11.85 22.89
N MET A 484 -4.44 -12.12 23.13
CA MET A 484 -3.67 -13.11 22.36
C MET A 484 -4.15 -14.55 22.52
N THR A 485 -4.87 -14.88 23.59
CA THR A 485 -5.44 -16.22 23.78
C THR A 485 -6.61 -16.46 22.82
N THR A 486 -7.45 -15.45 22.57
CA THR A 486 -8.59 -15.55 21.65
C THR A 486 -8.26 -15.03 20.25
N GLY A 487 -7.24 -14.19 20.12
CA GLY A 487 -6.91 -13.46 18.88
C GLY A 487 -7.85 -12.29 18.56
N GLU A 488 -8.80 -12.00 19.44
CA GLU A 488 -9.86 -11.02 19.22
C GLU A 488 -9.61 -9.69 19.93
N ILE A 489 -10.19 -8.62 19.39
CA ILE A 489 -10.19 -7.29 20.01
C ILE A 489 -11.10 -7.34 21.25
N CYS A 490 -10.62 -6.84 22.39
CA CYS A 490 -11.40 -6.81 23.61
C CYS A 490 -12.64 -5.91 23.44
N GLU A 491 -13.81 -6.37 23.89
CA GLU A 491 -15.10 -5.67 23.70
C GLU A 491 -15.08 -4.21 24.15
N LYS A 492 -14.45 -3.93 25.30
CA LYS A 492 -14.33 -2.55 25.82
C LYS A 492 -13.58 -1.59 24.88
N TYR A 493 -12.78 -2.10 23.95
CA TYR A 493 -12.03 -1.30 22.98
C TYR A 493 -12.72 -1.15 21.62
N LEU A 494 -13.97 -1.62 21.50
CA LEU A 494 -14.84 -1.26 20.38
C LEU A 494 -15.25 0.22 20.43
N GLU A 495 -15.24 0.83 21.62
CA GLU A 495 -15.51 2.26 21.84
C GLU A 495 -14.21 3.07 21.85
N PHE A 496 -14.11 4.07 20.97
CA PHE A 496 -12.90 4.86 20.80
C PHE A 496 -12.56 5.71 22.04
N GLU A 497 -13.57 6.27 22.70
CA GLU A 497 -13.34 7.07 23.92
C GLU A 497 -12.80 6.20 25.06
N LYS A 498 -13.22 4.93 25.14
CA LYS A 498 -12.67 4.00 26.13
C LYS A 498 -11.21 3.66 25.84
N VAL A 499 -10.83 3.49 24.57
CA VAL A 499 -9.43 3.32 24.15
C VAL A 499 -8.60 4.54 24.57
N LYS A 500 -9.08 5.75 24.30
CA LYS A 500 -8.38 6.99 24.67
C LYS A 500 -8.20 7.12 26.18
N LYS A 501 -9.24 6.86 26.96
CA LYS A 501 -9.18 6.91 28.42
C LYS A 501 -8.18 5.91 28.98
N ASP A 502 -8.26 4.64 28.57
CA ASP A 502 -7.35 3.59 29.06
C ASP A 502 -5.90 3.77 28.55
N ALA A 503 -5.70 4.58 27.51
CA ALA A 503 -4.39 4.93 26.96
C ALA A 503 -3.81 6.21 27.57
N ASP A 504 -4.54 6.92 28.44
CA ASP A 504 -3.99 8.07 29.16
C ASP A 504 -2.80 7.64 30.03
N ILE A 505 -1.75 8.46 30.09
CA ILE A 505 -0.51 8.11 30.81
C ILE A 505 -0.81 7.82 32.29
N GLU A 506 -1.65 8.62 32.93
CA GLU A 506 -2.00 8.45 34.34
C GLU A 506 -2.77 7.14 34.56
N CYS A 507 -3.73 6.84 33.68
CA CYS A 507 -4.47 5.57 33.73
C CYS A 507 -3.57 4.35 33.52
N VAL A 508 -2.56 4.42 32.64
CA VAL A 508 -1.62 3.32 32.45
C VAL A 508 -0.73 3.13 33.68
N ILE A 509 -0.26 4.22 34.29
CA ILE A 509 0.50 4.17 35.55
C ILE A 509 -0.34 3.53 36.66
N GLU A 510 -1.59 3.95 36.82
CA GLU A 510 -2.51 3.38 37.82
C GLU A 510 -2.70 1.87 37.63
N ARG A 511 -2.84 1.41 36.37
CA ARG A 511 -2.92 -0.04 36.08
C ARG A 511 -1.63 -0.77 36.43
N PHE A 512 -0.49 -0.13 36.24
CA PHE A 512 0.82 -0.69 36.59
C PHE A 512 0.99 -0.77 38.12
N GLU A 513 0.47 0.19 38.86
CA GLU A 513 0.47 0.22 40.33
C GLU A 513 -0.51 -0.83 40.91
N ASN A 514 -1.64 -1.07 40.24
CA ASN A 514 -2.67 -2.05 40.63
C ASN A 514 -2.44 -3.49 40.08
N ASP A 515 -1.26 -3.78 39.52
CA ASP A 515 -0.91 -5.09 38.93
C ASP A 515 -1.84 -5.59 37.78
N ASP A 516 -2.60 -4.71 37.13
CA ASP A 516 -3.45 -5.04 35.95
C ASP A 516 -2.63 -5.08 34.65
N MET A 517 -1.72 -6.07 34.58
CA MET A 517 -0.69 -6.17 33.55
C MET A 517 -0.89 -7.29 32.54
N LYS A 518 -1.95 -8.09 32.71
CA LYS A 518 -2.15 -9.34 31.95
C LYS A 518 -2.10 -9.11 30.45
N LEU A 519 -2.76 -8.06 29.94
CA LEU A 519 -2.83 -7.75 28.51
C LEU A 519 -1.48 -7.22 27.97
N PHE A 520 -0.76 -6.42 28.77
CA PHE A 520 0.54 -5.83 28.40
C PHE A 520 1.63 -6.89 28.21
N LEU A 521 1.66 -7.90 29.09
CA LEU A 521 2.70 -8.93 29.13
C LEU A 521 2.56 -10.02 28.06
N GLN A 522 1.46 -10.05 27.29
CA GLN A 522 1.27 -11.05 26.24
C GLN A 522 2.30 -10.88 25.11
N LYS A 523 2.99 -11.98 24.75
CA LYS A 523 3.88 -12.03 23.57
C LYS A 523 3.06 -12.17 22.28
N PRO A 524 3.51 -11.59 21.14
CA PRO A 524 2.89 -11.89 19.86
C PRO A 524 3.06 -13.37 19.51
N HIS A 525 2.12 -13.94 18.76
CA HIS A 525 2.28 -15.30 18.20
C HIS A 525 3.47 -15.33 17.24
N THR A 526 4.11 -16.49 17.13
CA THR A 526 5.26 -16.70 16.26
C THR A 526 4.88 -17.44 14.98
N ILE A 527 5.55 -17.09 13.89
CA ILE A 527 5.50 -17.82 12.62
C ILE A 527 6.78 -18.61 12.38
N THR A 528 6.64 -19.65 11.58
CA THR A 528 7.69 -20.61 11.22
C THR A 528 7.89 -20.61 9.71
N ARG A 529 8.97 -21.25 9.23
CA ARG A 529 9.23 -21.37 7.78
C ARG A 529 8.05 -22.00 7.03
N LYS A 530 7.40 -23.01 7.63
CA LYS A 530 6.23 -23.68 7.05
C LYS A 530 5.04 -22.73 6.85
N HIS A 531 4.83 -21.78 7.76
CA HIS A 531 3.79 -20.76 7.59
C HIS A 531 4.06 -19.89 6.35
N ILE A 532 5.30 -19.45 6.14
CA ILE A 532 5.69 -18.66 4.97
C ILE A 532 5.56 -19.45 3.67
N GLN A 533 6.02 -20.70 3.64
CA GLN A 533 5.87 -21.59 2.49
C GLN A 533 4.39 -21.80 2.14
N ASN A 534 3.57 -22.07 3.16
CA ASN A 534 2.13 -22.25 2.99
C ASN A 534 1.44 -20.98 2.49
N LEU A 535 1.87 -19.79 2.88
CA LEU A 535 1.30 -18.52 2.39
C LEU A 535 1.54 -18.32 0.90
N LEU A 536 2.64 -18.87 0.38
CA LEU A 536 3.09 -18.68 -0.99
C LEU A 536 2.71 -19.87 -1.88
N THR A 537 1.58 -20.52 -1.58
CA THR A 537 0.94 -21.48 -2.48
C THR A 537 0.00 -20.78 -3.46
N PRO A 538 -0.32 -21.39 -4.62
CA PRO A 538 -1.17 -20.80 -5.65
C PRO A 538 -2.58 -20.42 -5.18
N ASP A 539 -3.12 -21.15 -4.21
CA ASP A 539 -4.45 -20.96 -3.62
C ASP A 539 -4.49 -19.98 -2.44
N LYS A 540 -3.39 -19.25 -2.21
CA LYS A 540 -3.27 -18.28 -1.13
C LYS A 540 -2.73 -16.94 -1.61
N LEU A 541 -1.58 -16.50 -1.09
CA LEU A 541 -1.12 -15.13 -1.27
C LEU A 541 -0.22 -14.94 -2.49
N LEU A 542 0.30 -16.03 -3.06
CA LEU A 542 1.19 -15.99 -4.21
C LEU A 542 0.63 -15.18 -5.41
N PRO A 543 -0.66 -15.27 -5.78
CA PRO A 543 -1.20 -14.49 -6.89
C PRO A 543 -1.27 -12.98 -6.61
N ALA A 544 -1.63 -12.59 -5.38
CA ALA A 544 -1.59 -11.20 -4.94
C ALA A 544 -0.14 -10.67 -4.88
N PHE A 545 0.79 -11.51 -4.45
CA PHE A 545 2.22 -11.22 -4.42
C PHE A 545 2.79 -10.96 -5.80
N ALA A 546 2.47 -11.81 -6.78
CA ALA A 546 2.87 -11.57 -8.17
C ALA A 546 2.24 -10.31 -8.77
N THR A 547 0.97 -10.03 -8.45
CA THR A 547 0.30 -8.79 -8.87
C THR A 547 0.99 -7.56 -8.28
N LEU A 548 1.41 -7.62 -7.02
CA LEU A 548 2.17 -6.57 -6.37
C LEU A 548 3.54 -6.36 -7.04
N LEU A 549 4.32 -7.43 -7.25
CA LEU A 549 5.63 -7.35 -7.89
C LEU A 549 5.57 -6.83 -9.33
N ARG A 550 4.49 -7.20 -10.05
CA ARG A 550 4.28 -6.76 -11.43
C ARG A 550 4.10 -5.26 -11.55
N PHE A 551 3.22 -4.67 -10.74
CA PHE A 551 2.81 -3.28 -10.89
C PHE A 551 3.48 -2.33 -9.89
N GLY A 552 4.06 -2.88 -8.83
CA GLY A 552 4.51 -2.10 -7.69
C GLY A 552 3.34 -1.58 -6.85
N THR A 553 3.66 -1.21 -5.61
CA THR A 553 2.70 -0.89 -4.55
C THR A 553 1.62 0.14 -4.94
N ILE A 554 2.01 1.24 -5.60
CA ILE A 554 1.09 2.33 -5.95
C ILE A 554 0.07 1.89 -7.01
N TYR A 555 0.54 1.19 -8.03
CA TYR A 555 -0.31 0.88 -9.17
C TYR A 555 -1.16 -0.37 -8.94
N SER A 556 -0.71 -1.31 -8.10
CA SER A 556 -1.54 -2.46 -7.70
C SER A 556 -2.77 -2.04 -6.91
N ILE A 557 -2.65 -1.11 -5.95
CA ILE A 557 -3.79 -0.65 -5.12
C ILE A 557 -4.75 0.28 -5.87
N MET A 558 -4.29 0.91 -6.95
CA MET A 558 -5.10 1.80 -7.79
C MET A 558 -5.89 1.06 -8.88
N ARG A 559 -5.80 -0.28 -8.96
CA ARG A 559 -6.54 -1.06 -9.96
C ARG A 559 -8.04 -1.02 -9.67
N THR A 560 -8.86 -1.06 -10.71
CA THR A 560 -10.30 -1.34 -10.51
C THR A 560 -10.48 -2.77 -9.99
N PRO A 561 -11.56 -3.08 -9.25
CA PRO A 561 -11.83 -4.43 -8.76
C PRO A 561 -11.85 -5.50 -9.86
N GLN A 562 -12.36 -5.14 -11.04
CA GLN A 562 -12.35 -6.00 -12.23
C GLN A 562 -10.92 -6.26 -12.70
N SER A 563 -10.09 -5.21 -12.79
CA SER A 563 -8.69 -5.36 -13.21
C SER A 563 -7.87 -6.18 -12.22
N PHE A 564 -8.03 -5.93 -10.91
CA PHE A 564 -7.37 -6.74 -9.88
C PHE A 564 -7.81 -8.21 -9.96
N SER A 565 -9.12 -8.47 -10.04
CA SER A 565 -9.66 -9.83 -10.12
C SER A 565 -9.13 -10.60 -11.32
N PHE A 566 -9.01 -9.94 -12.49
CA PHE A 566 -8.39 -10.54 -13.67
C PHE A 566 -6.94 -10.96 -13.42
N TRP A 567 -6.09 -10.05 -12.93
CA TRP A 567 -4.67 -10.36 -12.71
C TRP A 567 -4.45 -11.40 -11.62
N TYR A 568 -5.23 -11.29 -10.55
CA TYR A 568 -5.20 -12.26 -9.46
C TYR A 568 -5.57 -13.67 -9.98
N ARG A 569 -6.67 -13.80 -10.73
CA ARG A 569 -7.10 -15.08 -11.32
C ARG A 569 -6.09 -15.63 -12.33
N PHE A 570 -5.49 -14.77 -13.14
CA PHE A 570 -4.42 -15.15 -14.07
C PHE A 570 -3.25 -15.81 -13.34
N TYR A 571 -2.81 -15.19 -12.24
CA TYR A 571 -1.71 -15.71 -11.46
C TYR A 571 -2.09 -16.97 -10.67
N GLU A 572 -3.32 -17.09 -10.16
CA GLU A 572 -3.81 -18.33 -9.54
C GLU A 572 -3.64 -19.53 -10.46
N GLN A 573 -4.17 -19.43 -11.68
CA GLN A 573 -4.10 -20.52 -12.66
C GLN A 573 -2.66 -20.79 -13.08
N LYS A 574 -1.93 -19.75 -13.49
CA LYS A 574 -0.55 -19.90 -13.94
C LYS A 574 0.32 -20.56 -12.87
N PHE A 575 0.17 -20.15 -11.61
CA PHE A 575 0.95 -20.74 -10.53
C PHE A 575 0.47 -22.13 -10.14
N PHE A 576 -0.83 -22.43 -10.20
CA PHE A 576 -1.32 -23.77 -9.92
C PHE A 576 -0.70 -24.80 -10.86
N TYR A 577 -0.76 -24.57 -12.17
CA TYR A 577 -0.21 -25.51 -13.16
C TYR A 577 1.31 -25.68 -13.02
N ARG A 578 2.04 -24.59 -12.78
CA ARG A 578 3.50 -24.65 -12.52
C ARG A 578 3.84 -25.32 -11.20
N TYR A 579 3.01 -25.15 -10.18
CA TYR A 579 3.20 -25.79 -8.89
C TYR A 579 3.00 -27.30 -9.00
N VAL A 580 2.00 -27.75 -9.76
CA VAL A 580 1.83 -29.17 -10.10
C VAL A 580 3.03 -29.71 -10.87
N GLU A 581 3.55 -28.97 -11.85
CA GLU A 581 4.77 -29.36 -12.59
C GLU A 581 5.95 -29.62 -11.65
N SER A 582 6.26 -28.65 -10.79
CA SER A 582 7.38 -28.69 -9.85
C SER A 582 7.23 -29.80 -8.79
N LEU A 583 6.03 -29.95 -8.23
CA LEU A 583 5.74 -31.04 -7.27
C LEU A 583 5.94 -32.43 -7.88
N VAL A 584 5.60 -32.58 -9.16
CA VAL A 584 5.71 -33.86 -9.87
C VAL A 584 7.15 -34.15 -10.29
N GLU A 585 7.92 -33.12 -10.68
CA GLU A 585 9.34 -33.25 -11.00
C GLU A 585 10.17 -33.71 -9.80
N HIS A 586 9.94 -33.11 -8.64
CA HIS A 586 10.66 -33.37 -7.39
C HIS A 586 9.96 -34.41 -6.50
N TYR A 587 9.10 -35.24 -7.09
CA TYR A 587 8.36 -36.24 -6.35
C TYR A 587 9.28 -37.40 -5.95
N GLU A 588 9.81 -37.35 -4.72
CA GLU A 588 10.70 -38.37 -4.15
C GLU A 588 9.97 -39.36 -3.22
N ASN A 589 8.73 -39.06 -2.82
CA ASN A 589 7.97 -39.84 -1.83
C ASN A 589 7.20 -41.03 -2.43
N SER A 590 6.87 -42.04 -1.62
CA SER A 590 6.07 -43.20 -2.05
C SER A 590 4.55 -43.02 -1.88
N ASP A 591 4.08 -41.90 -1.32
CA ASP A 591 2.66 -41.68 -0.99
C ASP A 591 1.91 -40.87 -2.06
N PHE A 592 1.56 -41.57 -3.13
CA PHE A 592 0.85 -40.99 -4.27
C PHE A 592 -0.57 -40.52 -3.90
N THR A 593 -1.21 -41.20 -2.94
CA THR A 593 -2.59 -40.90 -2.51
C THR A 593 -2.66 -39.52 -1.87
N ASN A 594 -1.70 -39.21 -1.00
CA ASN A 594 -1.64 -37.89 -0.36
C ASN A 594 -1.32 -36.77 -1.36
N LEU A 595 -0.41 -36.99 -2.31
CA LEU A 595 -0.16 -36.01 -3.39
C LEU A 595 -1.43 -35.75 -4.21
N LYS A 596 -2.12 -36.82 -4.63
CA LYS A 596 -3.36 -36.74 -5.41
C LYS A 596 -4.45 -35.99 -4.66
N SER A 597 -4.67 -36.29 -3.39
CA SER A 597 -5.65 -35.56 -2.56
C SER A 597 -5.29 -34.08 -2.48
N TYR A 598 -4.03 -33.78 -2.16
CA TYR A 598 -3.56 -32.41 -2.00
C TYR A 598 -3.75 -31.55 -3.27
N ILE A 599 -3.38 -32.08 -4.44
CA ILE A 599 -3.56 -31.38 -5.72
C ILE A 599 -5.05 -31.24 -6.05
N THR A 600 -5.87 -32.26 -5.80
CA THR A 600 -7.32 -32.22 -6.05
C THR A 600 -7.99 -31.17 -5.19
N ASP A 601 -7.67 -31.11 -3.90
CA ASP A 601 -8.23 -30.15 -2.96
C ASP A 601 -7.84 -28.70 -3.32
N MET A 602 -6.58 -28.50 -3.74
CA MET A 602 -6.12 -27.20 -4.24
C MET A 602 -6.86 -26.80 -5.52
N ALA A 603 -7.01 -27.74 -6.46
CA ALA A 603 -7.74 -27.52 -7.70
C ALA A 603 -9.21 -27.17 -7.45
N ILE A 604 -9.86 -27.78 -6.46
CA ILE A 604 -11.23 -27.45 -6.06
C ILE A 604 -11.31 -26.05 -5.47
N ARG A 605 -10.42 -25.68 -4.54
CA ARG A 605 -10.40 -24.34 -3.94
C ARG A 605 -10.16 -23.23 -4.97
N LEU A 606 -9.30 -23.51 -5.94
CA LEU A 606 -8.98 -22.62 -7.04
C LEU A 606 -9.97 -22.71 -8.20
N ASP A 607 -11.04 -23.50 -8.11
CA ASP A 607 -12.00 -23.66 -9.20
C ASP A 607 -11.32 -23.99 -10.55
N ILE A 608 -10.46 -25.00 -10.53
CA ILE A 608 -9.71 -25.48 -11.69
C ILE A 608 -10.56 -26.49 -12.46
N ASP A 609 -10.93 -26.15 -13.68
CA ASP A 609 -11.83 -26.94 -14.53
C ASP A 609 -11.20 -28.28 -14.95
N ASN A 610 -9.90 -28.29 -15.26
CA ASN A 610 -9.22 -29.49 -15.77
C ASN A 610 -8.71 -30.45 -14.67
N LYS A 611 -9.16 -30.31 -13.42
CA LYS A 611 -8.62 -31.08 -12.27
C LYS A 611 -8.53 -32.59 -12.52
N ASP A 612 -9.58 -33.21 -13.06
CA ASP A 612 -9.60 -34.66 -13.35
C ASP A 612 -8.55 -35.04 -14.40
N ARG A 613 -8.34 -34.20 -15.41
CA ARG A 613 -7.34 -34.44 -16.46
C ARG A 613 -5.92 -34.27 -15.93
N ILE A 614 -5.70 -33.31 -15.05
CA ILE A 614 -4.42 -33.10 -14.37
C ILE A 614 -4.09 -34.34 -13.55
N ILE A 615 -5.00 -34.82 -12.71
CA ILE A 615 -4.79 -36.03 -11.91
C ILE A 615 -4.49 -37.25 -12.79
N ASN A 616 -5.25 -37.45 -13.88
CA ASN A 616 -4.98 -38.53 -14.84
C ASN A 616 -3.60 -38.40 -15.48
N LEU A 617 -3.16 -37.18 -15.79
CA LEU A 617 -1.85 -36.91 -16.38
C LEU A 617 -0.72 -37.23 -15.39
N ILE A 618 -0.90 -36.88 -14.11
CA ILE A 618 0.04 -37.23 -13.03
C ILE A 618 0.09 -38.75 -12.85
N GLU A 619 -1.05 -39.45 -12.84
CA GLU A 619 -1.10 -40.92 -12.76
C GLU A 619 -0.35 -41.59 -13.93
N LEU A 620 -0.47 -41.03 -15.14
CA LEU A 620 0.24 -41.56 -16.32
C LEU A 620 1.75 -41.46 -16.19
N TYR A 621 2.26 -40.39 -15.57
CA TYR A 621 3.68 -40.16 -15.38
C TYR A 621 4.23 -40.89 -14.15
N LEU A 622 3.74 -40.59 -12.94
CA LEU A 622 4.32 -41.09 -11.69
C LEU A 622 3.99 -42.56 -11.40
N PHE A 623 2.72 -42.96 -11.60
CA PHE A 623 2.26 -44.30 -11.21
C PHE A 623 2.38 -45.31 -12.35
N LYS A 624 1.84 -44.98 -13.53
CA LYS A 624 1.82 -45.88 -14.70
C LYS A 624 3.12 -45.83 -15.51
N LYS A 625 3.96 -44.81 -15.32
CA LYS A 625 5.24 -44.58 -16.03
C LYS A 625 5.13 -44.71 -17.55
N LYS A 626 4.02 -44.24 -18.12
CA LYS A 626 3.69 -44.36 -19.56
C LYS A 626 4.17 -43.18 -20.42
N ILE A 627 4.54 -42.07 -19.78
CA ILE A 627 4.98 -40.85 -20.46
C ILE A 627 6.26 -40.34 -19.82
N SER A 628 7.09 -39.63 -20.58
CA SER A 628 8.29 -38.95 -20.06
C SER A 628 7.90 -37.64 -19.38
N PHE A 629 8.78 -37.11 -18.52
CA PHE A 629 8.57 -35.81 -17.87
C PHE A 629 8.40 -34.64 -18.87
N PRO A 630 9.20 -34.54 -19.96
CA PRO A 630 8.96 -33.52 -20.99
C PRO A 630 7.56 -33.59 -21.62
N LEU A 631 7.05 -34.80 -21.86
CA LEU A 631 5.70 -35.00 -22.40
C LEU A 631 4.61 -34.67 -21.37
N PHE A 632 4.84 -34.98 -20.10
CA PHE A 632 3.99 -34.56 -18.98
C PHE A 632 3.89 -33.04 -18.91
N LYS A 633 5.05 -32.34 -18.85
CA LYS A 633 5.14 -30.87 -18.82
C LYS A 633 4.40 -30.22 -19.99
N TYR A 634 4.64 -30.70 -21.21
CA TYR A 634 3.95 -30.22 -22.40
C TYR A 634 2.42 -30.38 -22.27
N ARG A 635 1.93 -31.58 -21.93
CA ARG A 635 0.49 -31.82 -21.77
C ARG A 635 -0.14 -31.01 -20.64
N LEU A 636 0.59 -30.79 -19.54
CA LEU A 636 0.14 -29.97 -18.42
C LEU A 636 0.02 -28.50 -18.84
N SER A 637 0.98 -28.02 -19.65
CA SER A 637 0.97 -26.67 -20.21
C SER A 637 -0.20 -26.46 -21.17
N ILE A 638 -0.54 -27.47 -21.98
CA ILE A 638 -1.75 -27.46 -22.81
C ILE A 638 -3.02 -27.29 -21.96
N LEU A 639 -3.15 -28.04 -20.86
CA LEU A 639 -4.31 -27.93 -19.97
C LEU A 639 -4.41 -26.53 -19.36
N TYR A 640 -3.27 -25.96 -18.95
CA TYR A 640 -3.19 -24.55 -18.51
C TYR A 640 -3.71 -23.60 -19.58
N TYR A 641 -3.19 -23.70 -20.81
CA TYR A 641 -3.57 -22.79 -21.89
C TYR A 641 -5.07 -22.91 -22.21
N ILE A 642 -5.57 -24.14 -22.37
CA ILE A 642 -7.01 -24.39 -22.53
C ILE A 642 -7.78 -23.66 -21.42
N GLU A 643 -7.46 -23.92 -20.15
CA GLU A 643 -8.18 -23.30 -19.05
C GLU A 643 -8.07 -21.78 -19.03
N PHE A 644 -6.87 -21.22 -19.16
CA PHE A 644 -6.63 -19.78 -19.18
C PHE A 644 -7.48 -19.08 -20.23
N PHE A 645 -7.58 -19.65 -21.44
CA PHE A 645 -8.33 -19.05 -22.53
C PHE A 645 -9.85 -19.19 -22.37
N PHE A 646 -10.33 -20.24 -21.71
CA PHE A 646 -11.77 -20.49 -21.54
C PHE A 646 -12.35 -19.93 -20.23
N SER A 647 -11.57 -19.91 -19.15
CA SER A 647 -12.03 -19.50 -17.81
C SER A 647 -11.78 -18.02 -17.50
N LEU A 648 -10.79 -17.38 -18.14
CA LEU A 648 -10.40 -16.00 -17.82
C LEU A 648 -10.96 -14.96 -18.79
N LYS A 649 -11.23 -15.31 -20.07
CA LYS A 649 -11.75 -14.34 -21.05
C LYS A 649 -12.43 -14.98 -22.29
N SER A 650 -13.75 -15.21 -22.21
CA SER A 650 -14.58 -15.10 -23.42
C SER A 650 -14.91 -13.62 -23.70
N GLU A 651 -15.64 -12.91 -22.85
CA GLU A 651 -16.20 -11.60 -23.22
C GLU A 651 -15.21 -10.47 -23.60
N ILE A 652 -13.97 -10.44 -23.09
CA ILE A 652 -12.98 -9.39 -23.45
C ILE A 652 -12.30 -9.64 -24.81
N PHE A 653 -12.22 -10.89 -25.27
CA PHE A 653 -11.70 -11.25 -26.59
C PHE A 653 -12.82 -11.55 -27.61
N PHE A 654 -14.06 -11.71 -27.15
CA PHE A 654 -15.21 -12.16 -27.95
C PHE A 654 -16.20 -11.03 -28.31
N ILE A 655 -15.94 -9.77 -27.94
CA ILE A 655 -16.76 -8.63 -28.37
C ILE A 655 -15.99 -7.81 -29.40
N ASP A 656 -16.68 -7.47 -30.49
CA ASP A 656 -16.27 -6.62 -31.62
C ASP A 656 -15.92 -5.17 -31.23
N ASN A 657 -15.17 -4.97 -30.15
CA ASN A 657 -14.79 -3.64 -29.68
C ASN A 657 -13.27 -3.48 -29.73
N GLU A 658 -12.81 -3.20 -30.95
CA GLU A 658 -11.44 -2.89 -31.33
C GLU A 658 -10.78 -1.89 -30.36
N GLU A 659 -11.53 -0.89 -29.87
CA GLU A 659 -11.05 0.11 -28.91
C GLU A 659 -10.62 -0.46 -27.56
N ASN A 660 -11.32 -1.50 -27.05
CA ASN A 660 -10.97 -2.15 -25.78
C ASN A 660 -9.72 -3.02 -25.92
N LEU A 661 -9.53 -3.65 -27.08
CA LEU A 661 -8.31 -4.39 -27.41
C LEU A 661 -7.14 -3.43 -27.62
N ILE A 662 -7.34 -2.30 -28.29
CA ILE A 662 -6.33 -1.23 -28.41
C ILE A 662 -5.95 -0.71 -27.02
N GLU A 663 -6.91 -0.44 -26.13
CA GLU A 663 -6.61 0.01 -24.77
C GLU A 663 -5.85 -1.04 -23.94
N LEU A 664 -6.09 -2.33 -24.21
CA LEU A 664 -5.38 -3.46 -23.58
C LEU A 664 -3.98 -3.73 -24.18
N PHE A 665 -3.79 -3.45 -25.48
CA PHE A 665 -2.64 -3.84 -26.30
C PHE A 665 -1.90 -2.66 -26.94
N LYS A 666 -2.07 -1.44 -26.42
CA LYS A 666 -1.35 -0.19 -26.79
C LYS A 666 0.20 -0.29 -26.77
N ASP A 667 0.75 -1.43 -26.38
CA ASP A 667 2.17 -1.73 -26.30
C ASP A 667 2.52 -2.98 -27.12
N GLU A 668 3.58 -2.86 -27.94
CA GLU A 668 4.09 -3.82 -28.93
C GLU A 668 4.43 -5.21 -28.34
N MET A 669 4.76 -5.29 -27.06
CA MET A 669 5.22 -6.53 -26.46
C MET A 669 4.10 -7.32 -25.77
N THR A 670 3.05 -6.64 -25.30
CA THR A 670 1.79 -7.27 -24.92
C THR A 670 1.16 -7.97 -26.13
N PHE A 671 1.32 -7.36 -27.30
CA PHE A 671 0.96 -7.96 -28.58
C PHE A 671 1.83 -9.20 -28.93
N ASN A 672 3.16 -9.13 -28.76
CA ASN A 672 4.04 -10.29 -29.00
C ASN A 672 3.78 -11.49 -28.08
N ASN A 673 3.37 -11.27 -26.83
CA ASN A 673 2.98 -12.35 -25.93
C ASN A 673 1.62 -12.97 -26.30
N PHE A 674 0.67 -12.14 -26.74
CA PHE A 674 -0.60 -12.61 -27.31
C PHE A 674 -0.39 -13.40 -28.61
N LEU A 675 0.56 -12.98 -29.44
CA LEU A 675 1.05 -13.70 -30.62
C LEU A 675 1.63 -15.06 -30.26
N SER A 676 2.57 -15.12 -29.30
CA SER A 676 3.18 -16.38 -28.83
C SER A 676 2.12 -17.33 -28.26
N GLN A 677 1.17 -16.80 -27.50
CA GLN A 677 0.04 -17.55 -26.94
C GLN A 677 -0.90 -18.08 -28.04
N THR A 678 -1.21 -17.26 -29.03
CA THR A 678 -2.02 -17.68 -30.19
C THR A 678 -1.30 -18.73 -31.02
N GLN A 679 0.01 -18.60 -31.19
CA GLN A 679 0.85 -19.59 -31.85
C GLN A 679 0.84 -20.92 -31.08
N GLU A 680 0.93 -20.90 -29.75
CA GLU A 680 0.80 -22.12 -28.94
C GLU A 680 -0.57 -22.78 -29.09
N ILE A 681 -1.67 -22.02 -29.12
CA ILE A 681 -3.02 -22.56 -29.35
C ILE A 681 -3.15 -23.17 -30.75
N PHE A 682 -2.61 -22.49 -31.76
CA PHE A 682 -2.59 -23.03 -33.12
C PHE A 682 -1.77 -24.33 -33.19
N ASN A 683 -0.62 -24.37 -32.51
CA ASN A 683 0.18 -25.57 -32.36
C ASN A 683 -0.57 -26.68 -31.61
N ILE A 684 -1.41 -26.35 -30.62
CA ILE A 684 -2.28 -27.31 -29.92
C ILE A 684 -3.38 -27.84 -30.83
N ALA A 685 -4.00 -26.98 -31.65
CA ALA A 685 -4.97 -27.40 -32.65
C ALA A 685 -4.32 -28.35 -33.67
N THR A 686 -3.08 -28.06 -34.07
CA THR A 686 -2.30 -28.87 -34.99
C THR A 686 -1.83 -30.19 -34.35
N ASP A 687 -1.35 -30.19 -33.10
CA ASP A 687 -1.00 -31.42 -32.37
C ASP A 687 -2.24 -32.28 -32.07
N THR A 688 -3.40 -31.67 -31.82
CA THR A 688 -4.68 -32.38 -31.66
C THR A 688 -5.06 -33.09 -32.96
N LEU A 689 -4.92 -32.42 -34.11
CA LEU A 689 -5.07 -33.04 -35.43
C LEU A 689 -4.03 -34.16 -35.63
N PHE A 690 -2.76 -33.90 -35.33
CA PHE A 690 -1.66 -34.83 -35.59
C PHE A 690 -1.75 -36.10 -34.73
N ARG A 691 -2.01 -35.96 -33.42
CA ARG A 691 -2.11 -37.11 -32.50
C ARG A 691 -3.34 -37.95 -32.76
N HIS A 692 -4.51 -37.35 -32.96
CA HIS A 692 -5.76 -38.09 -33.06
C HIS A 692 -6.12 -38.57 -34.47
N ILE A 693 -5.50 -38.02 -35.51
CA ILE A 693 -5.77 -38.37 -36.91
C ILE A 693 -4.59 -39.12 -37.54
N ILE A 694 -3.36 -38.67 -37.31
CA ILE A 694 -2.17 -39.19 -38.01
C ILE A 694 -1.48 -40.30 -37.22
N LEU A 695 -1.24 -40.13 -35.91
CA LEU A 695 -0.47 -41.08 -35.10
C LEU A 695 -1.31 -42.22 -34.49
N ASP A 696 -2.54 -41.95 -34.03
CA ASP A 696 -3.43 -42.99 -33.46
C ASP A 696 -4.10 -43.88 -34.52
N HIS A 697 -3.86 -43.66 -35.82
CA HIS A 697 -4.52 -44.33 -36.95
C HIS A 697 -6.03 -44.57 -36.71
N LYS A 698 -6.77 -43.57 -36.20
CA LYS A 698 -8.22 -43.65 -36.13
C LYS A 698 -8.78 -43.66 -37.56
N THR A 699 -8.93 -44.85 -38.13
CA THR A 699 -9.42 -45.07 -39.50
C THR A 699 -10.91 -44.71 -39.68
N HIS A 700 -11.62 -44.41 -38.59
CA HIS A 700 -13.05 -44.08 -38.62
C HIS A 700 -13.35 -42.82 -37.80
N LEU A 701 -13.09 -41.65 -38.39
CA LEU A 701 -13.68 -40.39 -37.93
C LEU A 701 -15.15 -40.34 -38.36
N SER A 702 -16.03 -39.83 -37.51
CA SER A 702 -17.44 -39.63 -37.87
C SER A 702 -17.55 -38.52 -38.92
N LYS A 703 -18.63 -38.55 -39.73
CA LYS A 703 -18.89 -37.51 -40.73
C LYS A 703 -18.87 -36.10 -40.11
N SER A 704 -19.45 -35.94 -38.92
CA SER A 704 -19.41 -34.68 -38.16
C SER A 704 -17.99 -34.25 -37.80
N GLN A 705 -17.10 -35.17 -37.41
CA GLN A 705 -15.69 -34.84 -37.13
C GLN A 705 -14.95 -34.38 -38.38
N ILE A 706 -15.19 -35.05 -39.51
CA ILE A 706 -14.61 -34.68 -40.82
C ILE A 706 -15.12 -33.30 -41.26
N ASP A 707 -16.43 -33.05 -41.15
CA ASP A 707 -17.04 -31.77 -41.52
C ASP A 707 -16.48 -30.60 -40.68
N TYR A 708 -16.20 -30.83 -39.40
CA TYR A 708 -15.57 -29.83 -38.53
C TYR A 708 -14.09 -29.61 -38.81
N ILE A 709 -13.32 -30.66 -39.12
CA ILE A 709 -11.93 -30.53 -39.58
C ILE A 709 -11.91 -29.71 -40.88
N ASN A 710 -12.78 -30.04 -41.84
CA ASN A 710 -12.88 -29.32 -43.11
C ASN A 710 -13.31 -27.86 -42.91
N ASN A 711 -14.19 -27.58 -41.95
CA ASN A 711 -14.58 -26.22 -41.61
C ASN A 711 -13.44 -25.43 -40.96
N PHE A 712 -12.67 -26.03 -40.05
CA PHE A 712 -11.47 -25.42 -39.49
C PHE A 712 -10.42 -25.16 -40.57
N TYR A 713 -10.16 -26.14 -41.44
CA TYR A 713 -9.24 -26.01 -42.57
C TYR A 713 -9.64 -24.86 -43.49
N ARG A 714 -10.91 -24.81 -43.92
CA ARG A 714 -11.43 -23.73 -44.77
C ARG A 714 -11.33 -22.35 -44.11
N ARG A 715 -11.60 -22.27 -42.79
CA ARG A 715 -11.50 -21.01 -42.04
C ARG A 715 -10.06 -20.58 -41.81
N ALA A 716 -9.14 -21.53 -41.62
CA ALA A 716 -7.70 -21.28 -41.55
C ALA A 716 -7.14 -20.84 -42.91
N GLU A 717 -7.55 -21.47 -44.03
CA GLU A 717 -7.19 -21.03 -45.38
C GLU A 717 -7.72 -19.62 -45.68
N SER A 718 -8.99 -19.35 -45.38
CA SER A 718 -9.56 -18.01 -45.56
C SER A 718 -8.82 -16.94 -44.75
N LEU A 719 -8.33 -17.29 -43.55
CA LEU A 719 -7.47 -16.40 -42.77
C LEU A 719 -6.08 -16.24 -43.39
N LEU A 720 -5.47 -17.31 -43.88
CA LEU A 720 -4.17 -17.25 -44.57
C LEU A 720 -4.24 -16.39 -45.83
N ASP A 721 -5.33 -16.45 -46.59
CA ASP A 721 -5.54 -15.61 -47.76
C ASP A 721 -5.74 -14.14 -47.36
N LEU A 722 -6.46 -13.87 -46.27
CA LEU A 722 -6.57 -12.53 -45.70
C LEU A 722 -5.20 -12.00 -45.22
N ALA A 723 -4.37 -12.83 -44.60
CA ALA A 723 -3.02 -12.46 -44.20
C ALA A 723 -2.10 -12.20 -45.40
N ARG A 724 -2.20 -13.01 -46.45
CA ARG A 724 -1.46 -12.80 -47.71
C ARG A 724 -1.87 -11.50 -48.38
N PHE A 725 -3.17 -11.18 -48.40
CA PHE A 725 -3.68 -9.92 -48.90
C PHE A 725 -3.05 -8.72 -48.15
N TYR A 726 -3.08 -8.73 -46.82
CA TYR A 726 -2.46 -7.68 -46.01
C TYR A 726 -0.92 -7.63 -46.11
N LEU A 727 -0.25 -8.78 -46.28
CA LEU A 727 1.20 -8.84 -46.52
C LEU A 727 1.60 -8.32 -47.90
N ASN A 728 0.72 -8.42 -48.89
CA ASN A 728 0.93 -7.82 -50.22
C ASN A 728 0.73 -6.31 -50.19
N ASP A 729 -0.28 -5.80 -49.47
CA ASP A 729 -0.46 -4.36 -49.23
C ASP A 729 0.78 -3.73 -48.56
N LEU A 730 1.47 -4.48 -47.69
CA LEU A 730 2.71 -4.08 -47.02
C LEU A 730 3.92 -3.90 -47.93
N GLN A 731 3.94 -4.51 -49.13
CA GLN A 731 5.06 -4.37 -50.07
C GLN A 731 4.94 -3.11 -50.93
N VAL A 732 3.79 -2.43 -50.92
CA VAL A 732 3.44 -1.40 -51.91
C VAL A 732 3.51 0.02 -51.36
N ASP A 733 3.44 0.25 -50.03
CA ASP A 733 3.32 1.61 -49.48
C ASP A 733 4.19 1.89 -48.23
N THR A 734 4.84 3.07 -48.18
CA THR A 734 5.98 3.37 -47.28
C THR A 734 5.72 4.40 -46.16
N ASP A 735 4.47 4.81 -45.92
CA ASP A 735 4.16 5.91 -44.98
C ASP A 735 3.82 5.51 -43.53
N SER A 736 4.19 6.40 -42.60
CA SER A 736 4.20 6.16 -41.14
C SER A 736 2.83 6.09 -40.43
N SER A 737 1.74 6.56 -41.06
CA SER A 737 0.36 6.42 -40.56
C SER A 737 -0.15 4.97 -40.58
N CYS A 738 0.61 4.05 -41.20
CA CYS A 738 0.23 2.66 -41.39
C CYS A 738 0.52 1.74 -40.18
N ARG A 739 1.40 2.13 -39.23
CA ARG A 739 1.82 1.21 -38.15
C ARG A 739 0.73 0.86 -37.15
N GLU A 740 -0.11 1.82 -36.76
CA GLU A 740 -1.21 1.58 -35.82
C GLU A 740 -2.32 0.76 -36.49
N GLU A 741 -2.64 1.06 -37.75
CA GLU A 741 -3.59 0.30 -38.56
C GLU A 741 -3.10 -1.13 -38.87
N GLN A 742 -1.80 -1.31 -39.08
CA GLN A 742 -1.15 -2.62 -39.20
C GLN A 742 -1.17 -3.41 -37.89
N LEU A 743 -0.91 -2.75 -36.76
CA LEU A 743 -1.00 -3.38 -35.43
C LEU A 743 -2.44 -3.85 -35.18
N ILE A 744 -3.43 -3.01 -35.49
CA ILE A 744 -4.86 -3.33 -35.42
C ILE A 744 -5.20 -4.54 -36.30
N LYS A 745 -4.79 -4.53 -37.58
CA LYS A 745 -5.04 -5.63 -38.52
C LYS A 745 -4.37 -6.93 -38.08
N THR A 746 -3.17 -6.85 -37.48
CA THR A 746 -2.46 -8.02 -36.95
C THR A 746 -3.09 -8.52 -35.65
N ILE A 747 -3.52 -7.63 -34.74
CA ILE A 747 -4.33 -7.99 -33.55
C ILE A 747 -5.62 -8.68 -33.97
N TYR A 748 -6.31 -8.15 -34.98
CA TYR A 748 -7.51 -8.74 -35.53
C TYR A 748 -7.24 -10.12 -36.12
N PHE A 749 -6.21 -10.27 -36.98
CA PHE A 749 -5.82 -11.55 -37.56
C PHE A 749 -5.51 -12.62 -36.50
N VAL A 750 -4.67 -12.27 -35.52
CA VAL A 750 -4.27 -13.16 -34.42
C VAL A 750 -5.48 -13.53 -33.58
N SER A 751 -6.36 -12.58 -33.26
CA SER A 751 -7.61 -12.84 -32.55
C SER A 751 -8.55 -13.76 -33.32
N ARG A 752 -8.60 -13.66 -34.66
CA ARG A 752 -9.44 -14.53 -35.50
C ARG A 752 -8.84 -15.93 -35.65
N LEU A 753 -7.52 -16.05 -35.81
CA LEU A 753 -6.82 -17.35 -35.83
C LEU A 753 -6.98 -18.06 -34.49
N TYR A 754 -6.87 -17.31 -33.40
CA TYR A 754 -7.17 -17.73 -32.04
C TYR A 754 -8.60 -18.26 -31.91
N VAL A 755 -9.61 -17.49 -32.33
CA VAL A 755 -11.04 -17.88 -32.26
C VAL A 755 -11.29 -19.15 -33.06
N ILE A 756 -10.79 -19.23 -34.29
CA ILE A 756 -11.00 -20.39 -35.17
C ILE A 756 -10.33 -21.65 -34.61
N SER A 757 -9.14 -21.52 -34.02
CA SER A 757 -8.43 -22.62 -33.37
C SER A 757 -9.13 -23.10 -32.10
N ILE A 758 -9.65 -22.18 -31.30
CA ILE A 758 -10.42 -22.49 -30.09
C ILE A 758 -11.75 -23.17 -30.43
N GLU A 759 -12.50 -22.65 -31.39
CA GLU A 759 -13.77 -23.25 -31.82
C GLU A 759 -13.56 -24.66 -32.35
N PHE A 760 -12.50 -24.86 -33.15
CA PHE A 760 -12.14 -26.19 -33.62
C PHE A 760 -11.79 -27.14 -32.46
N ILE A 761 -10.92 -26.74 -31.54
CA ILE A 761 -10.56 -27.54 -30.37
C ILE A 761 -11.84 -27.89 -29.58
N ARG A 762 -12.71 -26.93 -29.31
CA ARG A 762 -13.96 -27.13 -28.56
C ARG A 762 -14.87 -28.19 -29.22
N GLU A 763 -15.20 -27.99 -30.48
CA GLU A 763 -16.15 -28.84 -31.21
C GLU A 763 -15.56 -30.22 -31.54
N PHE A 764 -14.27 -30.29 -31.86
CA PHE A 764 -13.61 -31.55 -32.17
C PHE A 764 -13.46 -32.46 -30.94
N TYR A 765 -13.12 -31.90 -29.77
CA TYR A 765 -13.08 -32.66 -28.52
C TYR A 765 -14.48 -33.09 -28.03
N MET A 766 -15.54 -32.30 -28.28
CA MET A 766 -16.95 -32.70 -28.06
C MET A 766 -17.30 -33.97 -28.85
N LEU A 767 -16.95 -33.99 -30.14
CA LEU A 767 -17.28 -35.08 -31.05
C LEU A 767 -16.48 -36.37 -30.80
N MET A 768 -15.33 -36.27 -30.12
CA MET A 768 -14.48 -37.41 -29.76
C MET A 768 -15.03 -38.30 -28.62
N GLY A 769 -16.22 -38.00 -28.08
CA GLY A 769 -16.83 -38.81 -27.03
C GLY A 769 -16.08 -38.72 -25.68
N ASN A 770 -15.44 -37.58 -25.42
CA ASN A 770 -14.82 -37.23 -24.14
C ASN A 770 -15.66 -36.14 -23.43
N PRO A 771 -16.90 -36.43 -23.00
CA PRO A 771 -17.93 -35.43 -22.79
C PRO A 771 -17.84 -34.78 -21.39
N LYS A 772 -16.98 -35.29 -20.50
CA LYS A 772 -16.93 -34.82 -19.10
C LYS A 772 -16.31 -33.44 -18.95
N VAL A 773 -15.50 -32.99 -19.91
CA VAL A 773 -14.91 -31.63 -19.89
C VAL A 773 -15.93 -30.55 -20.22
N ILE A 774 -17.08 -30.95 -20.76
CA ILE A 774 -18.09 -30.04 -21.29
C ILE A 774 -19.48 -30.40 -20.72
N LYS A 775 -19.56 -31.19 -19.63
CA LYS A 775 -20.85 -31.48 -18.98
C LYS A 775 -21.36 -30.36 -18.06
N ILE A 776 -20.52 -29.37 -17.73
CA ILE A 776 -20.92 -28.14 -17.00
C ILE A 776 -21.38 -27.03 -17.98
N TRP A 777 -21.45 -27.32 -19.28
CA TRP A 777 -21.68 -26.32 -20.35
C TRP A 777 -23.09 -26.37 -20.93
N ARG A 778 -24.12 -26.56 -20.08
CA ARG A 778 -25.52 -26.34 -20.46
C ARG A 778 -26.11 -25.20 -19.65
#